data_AF-A0A7U0TIT5-F1
#
_entry.id   AF-A0A7U0TIT5-F1
#
_cell.length_a   1.000
_cell.length_b   1.000
_cell.length_c   1.000
_cell.angle_alpha   90.00
_cell.angle_beta   90.00
_cell.angle_gamma   90.00
#
_symmetry.space_group_name_H-M   'P 1'
#
loop_
_entity.id
_entity.type
_entity.pdbx_description
1 polymer ?
#
loop_
_entity_poly.entity_id
_entity_poly.type
_entity_poly.pdbx_seq_one_letter_code
_entity_poly.pdbx_strand_id
1 'polypeptide(L)'
;LHVAVEQGHVEVVKLFLEKGCVFRKCHLGNTPLHYAAIGGCIKTCRILLQTNPSLLDQINFHGLTALHYAARENKALVLEHLLSSNATFIPDKDGLYFVTYALQRQNHEATKTIVTHSRWPEIHRLLDNTMQCPVDGFIRDMPTMCALVLDQCIKEVGARNLFEHEVIYDFTILQRPMKSNEQLVKDPMKRMKLMVELQRKELLTHPLCTAYLQRKWQTYGRWIQLSATAYYAILLVAITSLVLGHSPIRHVEAWDKLEPCLDLFYQTQTRRYVFSAIALFILVLTALDLLVKMWQLVTQRLEYFKDWNNYLEFLLNALAMTYSALTLAQHVDHHYVGLGVIVLFLAWFNFLLQMMRFNHIGIYVVMFLHVFTTVAKCLVVFSVVFIAFALSFHVLFRVPQYKEFSKLTKEELSPVANCFAPQGQFAALGEENNTYTSVALELQSFQYLGLSLFKTLLMMLGEYEHTATMVEPLTGHSPLSLHYPAITLFFYVAFIFLVPIILMNLLIGLAVGDIEHVRQSSVLRLISQQVYWLADWEPKLMSIFRSRIYSPHWRRKCKRYTNIRAAEIPEEQSSNSMALHNQLNEVSGHVLVMDRQLRVQTTRTEAIIEKLNVKTREYILDEGIYPGVLLGTEGVAGDFSVRT
;
A
#
# COMPACT_ATOMS: atom_id res chain seq x y z
N LEU A 1 27.89 51.09 19.35
CA LEU A 1 28.25 49.90 18.55
C LEU A 1 27.07 48.93 18.37
N HIS A 2 26.48 48.35 19.44
CA HIS A 2 25.37 47.37 19.34
C HIS A 2 24.24 47.79 18.38
N VAL A 3 23.64 48.96 18.59
CA VAL A 3 22.53 49.47 17.76
C VAL A 3 22.95 49.66 16.30
N ALA A 4 24.12 50.25 16.06
CA ALA A 4 24.63 50.46 14.70
C ALA A 4 24.85 49.13 13.95
N VAL A 5 25.26 48.08 14.67
CA VAL A 5 25.45 46.74 14.12
C VAL A 5 24.10 46.05 13.85
N GLU A 6 23.15 46.15 14.79
CA GLU A 6 21.80 45.58 14.64
C GLU A 6 21.08 46.15 13.41
N GLN A 7 21.16 47.47 13.20
CA GLN A 7 20.58 48.15 12.05
C GLN A 7 21.44 48.02 10.77
N GLY A 8 22.60 47.38 10.85
CA GLY A 8 23.46 47.12 9.69
C GLY A 8 24.19 48.34 9.12
N HIS A 9 24.39 49.41 9.90
CA HIS A 9 25.08 50.63 9.46
C HIS A 9 26.60 50.46 9.36
N VAL A 10 27.05 49.82 8.28
CA VAL A 10 28.44 49.41 8.03
C VAL A 10 29.46 50.53 8.25
N GLU A 11 29.26 51.71 7.67
CA GLU A 11 30.24 52.80 7.74
C GLU A 11 30.36 53.40 9.14
N VAL A 12 29.24 53.48 9.87
CA VAL A 12 29.22 53.90 11.29
C VAL A 12 29.96 52.87 12.16
N VAL A 13 29.77 51.58 11.88
CA VAL A 13 30.49 50.50 12.56
C VAL A 13 32.00 50.61 12.31
N LYS A 14 32.44 50.81 11.06
CA LYS A 14 33.87 51.01 10.74
C LYS A 14 34.46 52.20 11.48
N LEU A 15 33.79 53.35 11.45
CA LEU A 15 34.23 54.56 12.16
C LEU A 15 34.42 54.29 13.66
N PHE A 16 33.48 53.59 14.30
CA PHE A 16 33.62 53.23 15.72
C PHE A 16 34.80 52.30 15.98
N LEU A 17 35.07 51.35 15.10
CA LEU A 17 36.19 50.43 15.24
C LEU A 17 37.54 51.13 15.02
N GLU A 18 37.63 52.04 14.04
CA GLU A 18 38.82 52.88 13.79
C GLU A 18 39.14 53.79 14.99
N LYS A 19 38.11 54.26 15.71
CA LYS A 19 38.27 55.05 16.95
C LYS A 19 38.55 54.20 18.20
N GLY A 20 38.75 52.89 18.07
CA GLY A 20 39.11 52.01 19.18
C GLY A 20 37.94 51.66 20.11
N CYS A 21 36.72 51.54 19.58
CA CYS A 21 35.56 51.14 20.39
C CYS A 21 35.74 49.74 21.00
N VAL A 22 35.50 49.63 22.31
CA VAL A 22 35.62 48.37 23.05
C VAL A 22 34.37 47.50 22.87
N PHE A 23 34.57 46.20 22.62
CA PHE A 23 33.50 45.20 22.52
C PHE A 23 32.96 44.79 23.90
N ARG A 24 32.09 45.62 24.51
CA ARG A 24 31.40 45.26 25.76
C ARG A 24 30.15 44.41 25.50
N LYS A 25 29.77 43.60 26.49
CA LYS A 25 28.47 42.89 26.50
C LYS A 25 27.34 43.82 26.98
N CYS A 26 26.12 43.62 26.48
CA CYS A 26 24.93 44.33 26.96
C CYS A 26 24.36 43.72 28.25
N HIS A 27 23.23 44.24 28.74
CA HIS A 27 22.55 43.75 29.96
C HIS A 27 22.02 42.30 29.85
N LEU A 28 21.88 41.75 28.63
CA LEU A 28 21.55 40.33 28.39
C LEU A 28 22.80 39.46 28.16
N GLY A 29 24.00 40.06 28.25
CA GLY A 29 25.24 39.39 27.92
C GLY A 29 25.52 39.28 26.42
N ASN A 30 24.69 39.88 25.56
CA ASN A 30 24.90 39.86 24.10
C ASN A 30 26.10 40.73 23.72
N THR A 31 26.91 40.22 22.80
CA THR A 31 27.98 40.96 22.12
C THR A 31 27.46 41.67 20.87
N PRO A 32 28.22 42.60 20.27
CA PRO A 32 27.88 43.18 18.97
C PRO A 32 27.61 42.13 17.89
N LEU A 33 28.32 40.99 17.91
CA LEU A 33 28.12 39.91 16.95
C LEU A 33 26.74 39.24 17.06
N HIS A 34 26.17 39.13 18.27
CA HIS A 34 24.79 38.62 18.45
C HIS A 34 23.77 39.52 17.76
N TYR A 35 23.90 40.84 17.93
CA TYR A 35 23.03 41.81 17.26
C TYR A 35 23.25 41.85 15.75
N ALA A 36 24.47 41.60 15.28
CA ALA A 36 24.76 41.44 13.85
C ALA A 36 24.01 40.23 13.26
N ALA A 37 23.95 39.14 14.02
CA ALA A 37 23.22 37.93 13.65
C ALA A 37 21.69 38.11 13.70
N ILE A 38 21.17 38.96 14.60
CA ILE A 38 19.75 39.35 14.63
C ILE A 38 19.42 40.24 13.42
N GLY A 39 20.24 41.26 13.15
CA GLY A 39 20.05 42.20 12.05
C GLY A 39 20.22 41.56 10.66
N GLY A 40 21.05 40.51 10.55
CA GLY A 40 21.29 39.80 9.29
C GLY A 40 22.25 40.50 8.34
N CYS A 41 22.94 41.56 8.77
CA CYS A 41 23.89 42.28 7.93
C CYS A 41 25.26 41.56 7.89
N ILE A 42 25.52 40.81 6.81
CA ILE A 42 26.77 40.07 6.62
C ILE A 42 28.02 40.95 6.65
N LYS A 43 27.93 42.19 6.13
CA LYS A 43 29.07 43.12 6.09
C LYS A 43 29.52 43.53 7.48
N THR A 44 28.57 43.82 8.38
CA THR A 44 28.90 44.12 9.78
C THR A 44 29.45 42.89 10.49
N CYS A 45 28.91 41.69 10.24
CA CYS A 45 29.48 40.44 10.80
C CYS A 45 30.93 40.23 10.37
N ARG A 46 31.23 40.39 9.08
CA ARG A 46 32.59 40.24 8.52
C ARG A 46 33.57 41.21 9.18
N ILE A 47 33.22 42.49 9.27
CA ILE A 47 34.09 43.51 9.87
C ILE A 47 34.34 43.19 11.35
N LEU A 48 33.30 42.82 12.11
CA LEU A 48 33.44 42.49 13.54
C LEU A 48 34.36 41.28 13.77
N LEU A 49 34.22 40.23 12.96
CA LEU A 49 35.06 39.02 13.06
C LEU A 49 36.49 39.26 12.56
N GLN A 50 36.69 40.15 11.57
CA GLN A 50 38.02 40.56 11.13
C GLN A 50 38.75 41.37 12.20
N THR A 51 38.06 42.27 12.91
CA THR A 51 38.68 43.08 13.97
C THR A 51 38.91 42.27 15.23
N ASN A 52 37.97 41.40 15.61
CA ASN A 52 38.09 40.59 16.81
C ASN A 52 37.49 39.18 16.63
N PRO A 53 38.30 38.20 16.22
CA PRO A 53 37.87 36.81 16.05
C PRO A 53 37.32 36.15 17.32
N SER A 54 37.74 36.62 18.51
CA SER A 54 37.29 36.05 19.80
C SER A 54 35.80 36.23 20.08
N LEU A 55 35.09 37.03 19.28
CA LEU A 55 33.64 37.24 19.40
C LEU A 55 32.81 36.05 18.91
N LEU A 56 33.38 35.17 18.08
CA LEU A 56 32.66 34.11 17.36
C LEU A 56 31.90 33.15 18.29
N ASP A 57 32.58 32.65 19.31
CA ASP A 57 32.08 31.61 20.22
C ASP A 57 31.58 32.20 21.56
N GLN A 58 31.45 33.52 21.67
CA GLN A 58 30.96 34.11 22.90
C GLN A 58 29.49 33.78 23.14
N ILE A 59 29.21 33.35 24.37
CA ILE A 59 27.85 33.11 24.86
C ILE A 59 27.30 34.30 25.63
N ASN A 60 25.99 34.49 25.52
CA ASN A 60 25.21 35.43 26.34
C ASN A 60 24.76 34.81 27.67
N PHE A 61 23.95 35.53 28.46
CA PHE A 61 23.47 35.03 29.76
C PHE A 61 22.48 33.86 29.65
N HIS A 62 21.96 33.55 28.47
CA HIS A 62 21.12 32.37 28.19
C HIS A 62 21.93 31.19 27.63
N GLY A 63 23.25 31.34 27.45
CA GLY A 63 24.09 30.33 26.79
C GLY A 63 24.01 30.35 25.26
N LEU A 64 23.30 31.33 24.66
CA LEU A 64 23.16 31.44 23.21
C LEU A 64 24.40 32.12 22.62
N THR A 65 24.84 31.62 21.47
CA THR A 65 25.86 32.22 20.60
C THR A 65 25.21 33.01 19.46
N ALA A 66 26.01 33.78 18.73
CA ALA A 66 25.54 34.46 17.51
C ALA A 66 24.95 33.47 16.47
N LEU A 67 25.43 32.23 16.43
CA LEU A 67 24.92 31.17 15.55
C LEU A 67 23.46 30.82 15.85
N HIS A 68 23.06 30.82 17.13
CA HIS A 68 21.66 30.56 17.52
C HIS A 68 20.73 31.66 17.02
N TYR A 69 21.13 32.93 17.15
CA TYR A 69 20.31 34.05 16.66
C TYR A 69 20.21 34.06 15.14
N ALA A 70 21.30 33.79 14.42
CA ALA A 70 21.26 33.70 12.96
C ALA A 70 20.28 32.61 12.48
N ALA A 71 20.29 31.45 13.16
CA ALA A 71 19.38 30.35 12.86
C ALA A 71 17.92 30.65 13.24
N ARG A 72 17.70 31.31 14.39
CA ARG A 72 16.37 31.66 14.92
C ARG A 72 15.68 32.78 14.15
N GLU A 73 16.44 33.76 13.65
CA GLU A 73 15.91 34.92 12.91
C GLU A 73 15.96 34.73 11.38
N ASN A 74 16.20 33.50 10.92
CA ASN A 74 16.26 33.10 9.50
C ASN A 74 17.31 33.89 8.67
N LYS A 75 18.46 34.22 9.25
CA LYS A 75 19.53 35.00 8.58
C LYS A 75 20.54 34.08 7.90
N ALA A 76 20.12 33.44 6.80
CA ALA A 76 20.89 32.45 6.03
C ALA A 76 22.34 32.89 5.71
N LEU A 77 22.54 34.10 5.19
CA LEU A 77 23.87 34.56 4.78
C LEU A 77 24.84 34.75 5.96
N VAL A 78 24.33 35.27 7.09
CA VAL A 78 25.13 35.39 8.32
C VAL A 78 25.42 34.02 8.89
N LEU A 79 24.42 33.13 8.89
CA LEU A 79 24.56 31.75 9.35
C LEU A 79 25.65 31.01 8.56
N GLU A 80 25.63 31.11 7.22
CA GLU A 80 26.65 30.52 6.35
C GLU A 80 28.04 31.07 6.68
N HIS A 81 28.15 32.38 6.86
CA HIS A 81 29.43 33.02 7.17
C HIS A 81 29.97 32.58 8.54
N LEU A 82 29.12 32.45 9.56
CA LEU A 82 29.51 31.96 10.88
C LEU A 82 29.96 30.48 10.82
N LEU A 83 29.23 29.63 10.09
CA LEU A 83 29.60 28.23 9.88
C LEU A 83 30.93 28.09 9.14
N SER A 84 31.15 28.93 8.12
CA SER A 84 32.39 28.99 7.33
C SER A 84 33.57 29.53 8.13
N SER A 85 33.32 30.33 9.16
CA SER A 85 34.35 30.87 10.07
C SER A 85 34.74 29.88 11.18
N ASN A 86 34.37 28.60 11.05
CA ASN A 86 34.59 27.54 12.03
C ASN A 86 33.97 27.80 13.42
N ALA A 87 32.79 28.44 13.48
CA ALA A 87 32.05 28.58 14.73
C ALA A 87 31.84 27.22 15.42
N THR A 88 32.05 27.17 16.74
CA THR A 88 31.83 25.96 17.54
C THR A 88 30.34 25.72 17.79
N PHE A 89 29.95 24.45 17.85
CA PHE A 89 28.55 24.06 18.12
C PHE A 89 28.33 23.94 19.61
N ILE A 90 28.06 25.08 20.26
CA ILE A 90 27.76 25.15 21.69
C ILE A 90 26.24 24.99 21.87
N PRO A 91 25.75 24.18 22.81
CA PRO A 91 24.34 24.16 23.19
C PRO A 91 23.99 25.32 24.13
N ASP A 92 22.72 25.71 24.17
CA ASP A 92 22.24 26.66 25.17
C ASP A 92 22.17 26.05 26.58
N LYS A 93 21.69 26.83 27.56
CA LYS A 93 21.51 26.37 28.95
C LYS A 93 20.53 25.21 29.09
N ASP A 94 19.56 25.09 28.19
CA ASP A 94 18.56 24.01 28.14
C ASP A 94 19.07 22.80 27.32
N GLY A 95 20.29 22.88 26.78
CA GLY A 95 20.91 21.85 25.95
C GLY A 95 20.47 21.91 24.48
N LEU A 96 19.77 22.96 24.03
CA LEU A 96 19.29 23.10 22.65
C LEU A 96 20.38 23.67 21.73
N TYR A 97 20.52 23.08 20.56
CA TYR A 97 21.43 23.58 19.51
C TYR A 97 20.72 24.54 18.56
N PHE A 98 21.50 25.40 17.89
CA PHE A 98 21.01 26.37 16.90
C PHE A 98 20.11 25.76 15.79
N VAL A 99 20.35 24.50 15.41
CA VAL A 99 19.52 23.79 14.41
C VAL A 99 18.09 23.58 14.91
N THR A 100 17.93 23.28 16.21
CA THR A 100 16.62 23.10 16.83
C THR A 100 15.82 24.41 16.84
N TYR A 101 16.50 25.56 17.03
CA TYR A 101 15.87 26.87 16.91
C TYR A 101 15.38 27.18 15.50
N ALA A 102 16.15 26.84 14.46
CA ALA A 102 15.71 26.98 13.07
C ALA A 102 14.49 26.08 12.77
N LEU A 103 14.50 24.85 13.28
CA LEU A 103 13.42 23.87 13.13
C LEU A 103 12.12 24.30 13.82
N GLN A 104 12.18 24.70 15.10
CA GLN A 104 11.01 25.12 15.88
C GLN A 104 10.28 26.31 15.23
N ARG A 105 11.02 27.19 14.56
CA ARG A 105 10.47 28.35 13.85
C ARG A 105 10.19 28.10 12.36
N GLN A 106 10.48 26.90 11.86
CA GLN A 106 10.32 26.52 10.44
C GLN A 106 11.04 27.48 9.48
N ASN A 107 12.24 27.92 9.87
CA ASN A 107 13.05 28.86 9.09
C ASN A 107 13.67 28.15 7.88
N HIS A 108 12.99 28.24 6.73
CA HIS A 108 13.34 27.51 5.51
C HIS A 108 14.74 27.84 4.97
N GLU A 109 15.09 29.12 4.85
CA GLU A 109 16.38 29.52 4.28
C GLU A 109 17.56 29.18 5.20
N ALA A 110 17.43 29.45 6.50
CA ALA A 110 18.45 29.05 7.48
C ALA A 110 18.66 27.53 7.49
N THR A 111 17.58 26.74 7.49
CA THR A 111 17.68 25.28 7.45
C THR A 111 18.27 24.78 6.13
N LYS A 112 17.89 25.38 4.99
CA LYS A 112 18.48 25.08 3.68
C LYS A 112 20.00 25.30 3.70
N THR A 113 20.46 26.46 4.18
CA THR A 113 21.88 26.78 4.35
C THR A 113 22.60 25.77 5.26
N ILE A 114 22.00 25.38 6.39
CA ILE A 114 22.59 24.39 7.31
C ILE A 114 22.81 23.05 6.61
N VAL A 115 21.82 22.59 5.85
CA VAL A 115 21.85 21.30 5.14
C VAL A 115 22.82 21.32 3.96
N THR A 116 22.95 22.44 3.25
CA THR A 116 23.87 22.56 2.10
C THR A 116 25.32 22.82 2.51
N HIS A 117 25.57 23.20 3.76
CA HIS A 117 26.91 23.54 4.23
C HIS A 117 27.83 22.31 4.34
N SER A 118 29.14 22.49 4.10
CA SER A 118 30.15 21.43 4.15
C SER A 118 30.26 20.74 5.51
N ARG A 119 29.91 21.45 6.59
CA ARG A 119 29.90 20.95 7.98
C ARG A 119 28.61 20.23 8.39
N TRP A 120 27.65 20.05 7.48
CA TRP A 120 26.44 19.27 7.74
C TRP A 120 26.71 17.87 8.32
N PRO A 121 27.69 17.07 7.84
CA PRO A 121 27.98 15.75 8.41
C PRO A 121 28.47 15.79 9.87
N GLU A 122 29.14 16.88 10.27
CA GLU A 122 29.59 17.10 11.65
C GLU A 122 28.38 17.36 12.57
N ILE A 123 27.47 18.24 12.13
CA ILE A 123 26.22 18.57 12.81
C ILE A 123 25.34 17.33 12.95
N HIS A 124 25.18 16.56 11.88
CA HIS A 124 24.38 15.35 11.88
C HIS A 124 24.93 14.31 12.86
N ARG A 125 26.24 14.03 12.84
CA ARG A 125 26.86 13.06 13.77
C ARG A 125 26.74 13.47 15.24
N LEU A 126 26.79 14.77 15.53
CA LEU A 126 26.64 15.28 16.89
C LEU A 126 25.23 15.03 17.43
N LEU A 127 24.20 15.22 16.59
CA LEU A 127 22.80 15.22 17.01
C LEU A 127 22.05 13.91 16.71
N ASP A 128 22.63 12.96 15.95
CA ASP A 128 22.00 11.73 15.47
C ASP A 128 21.31 10.91 16.58
N ASN A 129 21.87 10.95 17.81
CA ASN A 129 21.42 10.15 18.95
C ASN A 129 20.50 10.90 19.92
N THR A 130 20.32 12.19 19.68
CA THR A 130 19.57 13.05 20.59
C THR A 130 18.13 13.19 20.11
N MET A 131 17.23 13.57 21.01
CA MET A 131 15.86 13.97 20.65
C MET A 131 15.83 15.19 19.70
N GLN A 132 16.97 15.88 19.55
CA GLN A 132 17.16 17.03 18.69
C GLN A 132 17.75 16.66 17.33
N CYS A 133 17.67 15.39 16.92
CA CYS A 133 18.16 14.99 15.61
C CYS A 133 17.46 15.80 14.51
N PRO A 134 18.22 16.57 13.69
CA PRO A 134 17.61 17.45 12.69
C PRO A 134 16.80 16.69 11.64
N VAL A 135 17.22 15.48 11.29
CA VAL A 135 16.55 14.63 10.29
C VAL A 135 15.17 14.19 10.79
N ASP A 136 15.06 13.80 12.05
CA ASP A 136 13.78 13.42 12.66
C ASP A 136 12.85 14.65 12.73
N GLY A 137 13.41 15.83 13.03
CA GLY A 137 12.71 17.11 12.97
C GLY A 137 12.24 17.49 11.56
N PHE A 138 13.06 17.28 10.52
CA PHE A 138 12.65 17.54 9.13
C PHE A 138 11.51 16.62 8.68
N ILE A 139 11.53 15.34 9.08
CA ILE A 139 10.43 14.41 8.73
C ILE A 139 9.10 14.89 9.34
N ARG A 140 9.14 15.40 10.58
CA ARG A 140 7.95 15.90 11.28
C ARG A 140 7.48 17.26 10.75
N ASP A 141 8.38 18.24 10.74
CA ASP A 141 8.04 19.66 10.63
C ASP A 141 8.36 20.24 9.23
N MET A 142 9.34 19.70 8.49
CA MET A 142 9.83 20.28 7.21
C MET A 142 10.24 19.21 6.16
N PRO A 143 9.29 18.52 5.51
CA PRO A 143 9.58 17.39 4.63
C PRO A 143 10.39 17.76 3.37
N THR A 144 10.24 18.99 2.87
CA THR A 144 11.01 19.51 1.73
C THR A 144 12.51 19.52 2.00
N MET A 145 12.91 19.88 3.22
CA MET A 145 14.30 19.84 3.66
C MET A 145 14.80 18.40 3.82
N CYS A 146 13.94 17.49 4.28
CA CYS A 146 14.27 16.07 4.29
C CYS A 146 14.54 15.55 2.87
N ALA A 147 13.71 15.90 1.89
CA ALA A 147 13.94 15.53 0.48
C ALA A 147 15.30 16.06 -0.02
N LEU A 148 15.67 17.30 0.29
CA LEU A 148 16.98 17.85 -0.06
C LEU A 148 18.14 17.07 0.59
N VAL A 149 18.01 16.71 1.87
CA VAL A 149 19.00 15.87 2.57
C VAL A 149 19.13 14.50 1.88
N LEU A 150 18.01 13.88 1.49
CA LEU A 150 18.01 12.60 0.80
C LEU A 150 18.57 12.71 -0.64
N ASP A 151 18.40 13.86 -1.30
CA ASP A 151 18.98 14.15 -2.62
C ASP A 151 20.51 14.20 -2.55
N GLN A 152 21.08 14.81 -1.51
CA GLN A 152 22.53 14.88 -1.30
C GLN A 152 23.18 13.51 -1.05
N CYS A 153 22.41 12.54 -0.56
CA CYS A 153 22.86 11.16 -0.37
C CYS A 153 22.95 10.35 -1.67
N ILE A 154 22.52 10.90 -2.81
CA ILE A 154 22.55 10.23 -4.09
C ILE A 154 23.62 10.89 -4.96
N LYS A 155 24.65 10.12 -5.32
CA LYS A 155 25.74 10.57 -6.20
C LYS A 155 25.71 9.78 -7.49
N GLU A 156 25.50 10.46 -8.60
CA GLU A 156 25.64 9.88 -9.94
C GLU A 156 27.09 10.07 -10.42
N VAL A 157 27.76 8.97 -10.74
CA VAL A 157 29.12 8.95 -11.30
C VAL A 157 29.03 8.47 -12.74
N GLY A 158 29.67 9.19 -13.66
CA GLY A 158 29.68 8.87 -15.09
C GLY A 158 28.46 9.38 -15.88
N ALA A 159 28.64 9.57 -17.19
CA ALA A 159 27.57 9.99 -18.08
C ALA A 159 26.60 8.83 -18.38
N ARG A 160 25.29 9.08 -18.33
CA ARG A 160 24.20 8.07 -18.43
C ARG A 160 24.28 7.12 -19.62
N ASN A 161 24.95 7.53 -20.70
CA ASN A 161 25.07 6.77 -21.94
C ASN A 161 26.28 5.82 -21.99
N LEU A 162 27.14 5.84 -20.96
CA LEU A 162 28.31 4.97 -20.85
C LEU A 162 28.07 3.84 -19.83
N PHE A 163 28.73 2.70 -20.06
CA PHE A 163 28.73 1.54 -19.15
C PHE A 163 29.27 1.85 -17.75
N GLU A 164 29.89 3.02 -17.58
CA GLU A 164 30.45 3.53 -16.33
C GLU A 164 29.45 4.34 -15.49
N HIS A 165 28.19 4.50 -15.94
CA HIS A 165 27.18 5.20 -15.15
C HIS A 165 26.78 4.38 -13.91
N GLU A 166 27.20 4.87 -12.75
CA GLU A 166 26.92 4.29 -11.44
C GLU A 166 26.19 5.29 -10.56
N VAL A 167 25.07 4.86 -9.98
CA VAL A 167 24.39 5.62 -8.94
C VAL A 167 24.79 5.06 -7.59
N ILE A 168 25.40 5.91 -6.77
CA ILE A 168 25.83 5.61 -5.41
C ILE A 168 24.81 6.16 -4.44
N TYR A 169 24.17 5.27 -3.68
CA TYR A 169 23.25 5.59 -2.61
C TYR A 169 23.97 5.51 -1.27
N ASP A 170 23.97 6.59 -0.50
CA ASP A 170 24.46 6.64 0.88
C ASP A 170 23.28 6.51 1.86
N PHE A 171 23.26 5.44 2.65
CA PHE A 171 22.20 5.13 3.59
C PHE A 171 22.51 5.57 5.02
N THR A 172 23.63 6.26 5.28
CA THR A 172 24.01 6.71 6.63
C THR A 172 22.95 7.59 7.32
N ILE A 173 22.15 8.32 6.54
CA ILE A 173 21.04 9.13 7.06
C ILE A 173 19.80 8.28 7.37
N LEU A 174 19.63 7.09 6.79
CA LEU A 174 18.50 6.19 7.08
C LEU A 174 18.87 5.08 8.08
N GLN A 175 20.15 4.71 8.12
CA GLN A 175 20.72 3.69 9.01
C GLN A 175 21.85 4.28 9.83
N ARG A 176 21.73 4.15 11.14
CA ARG A 176 22.83 4.45 12.05
C ARG A 176 23.86 3.32 12.05
N PRO A 177 25.17 3.63 12.00
CA PRO A 177 26.22 2.64 12.25
C PRO A 177 26.16 2.14 13.70
N MET A 178 26.23 0.82 13.89
CA MET A 178 26.27 0.19 15.21
C MET A 178 27.64 0.46 15.86
N LYS A 179 27.66 1.13 17.02
CA LYS A 179 28.89 1.25 17.84
C LYS A 179 29.10 -0.05 18.63
N SER A 180 30.36 -0.46 18.79
CA SER A 180 30.77 -1.72 19.42
C SER A 180 30.34 -1.91 20.88
N ASN A 181 29.94 -0.85 21.58
CA ASN A 181 29.61 -0.86 23.01
C ASN A 181 28.14 -0.54 23.36
N GLU A 182 27.24 -0.37 22.38
CA GLU A 182 25.83 -0.08 22.66
C GLU A 182 24.99 -1.38 22.75
N GLN A 183 24.33 -1.58 23.89
CA GLN A 183 23.25 -2.56 24.03
C GLN A 183 22.06 -2.18 23.14
N LEU A 184 21.61 -3.18 22.37
CA LEU A 184 20.42 -3.29 21.52
C LEU A 184 19.94 -2.00 20.82
N VAL A 185 20.03 -2.03 19.48
CA VAL A 185 19.40 -1.05 18.57
C VAL A 185 17.96 -0.76 19.03
N LYS A 186 17.69 0.48 19.43
CA LYS A 186 16.42 0.89 20.06
C LYS A 186 15.20 0.84 19.13
N ASP A 187 15.41 0.83 17.81
CA ASP A 187 14.41 0.37 16.83
C ASP A 187 15.06 0.30 15.43
N PRO A 188 15.14 -0.86 14.75
CA PRO A 188 15.60 -0.92 13.37
C PRO A 188 14.67 -0.08 12.48
N MET A 189 15.26 0.71 11.56
CA MET A 189 14.52 1.54 10.60
C MET A 189 13.63 2.63 11.23
N LYS A 190 13.99 3.17 12.40
CA LYS A 190 13.26 4.27 13.10
C LYS A 190 12.75 5.38 12.17
N ARG A 191 13.62 5.93 11.30
CA ARG A 191 13.27 7.03 10.39
C ARG A 191 12.22 6.65 9.35
N MET A 192 12.29 5.43 8.83
CA MET A 192 11.29 4.92 7.89
C MET A 192 9.94 4.70 8.59
N LYS A 193 9.94 4.16 9.82
CA LYS A 193 8.72 4.04 10.63
C LYS A 193 8.09 5.42 10.89
N LEU A 194 8.90 6.41 11.24
CA LEU A 194 8.44 7.79 11.45
C LEU A 194 7.82 8.40 10.17
N MET A 195 8.42 8.18 8.99
CA MET A 195 7.84 8.63 7.71
C MET A 195 6.50 7.96 7.41
N VAL A 196 6.33 6.70 7.79
CA VAL A 196 5.08 5.93 7.64
C VAL A 196 4.01 6.41 8.62
N GLU A 197 4.35 6.60 9.88
CA GLU A 197 3.44 7.11 10.92
C GLU A 197 2.90 8.50 10.56
N LEU A 198 3.76 9.36 10.01
CA LEU A 198 3.40 10.70 9.54
C LEU A 198 2.83 10.73 8.11
N GLN A 199 2.62 9.58 7.48
CA GLN A 199 2.02 9.44 6.14
C GLN A 199 2.70 10.29 5.05
N ARG A 200 4.03 10.45 5.11
CA ARG A 200 4.81 11.27 4.17
C ARG A 200 5.07 10.53 2.84
N LYS A 201 4.06 10.51 1.96
CA LYS A 201 4.12 9.82 0.65
C LYS A 201 5.35 10.22 -0.19
N GLU A 202 5.59 11.52 -0.34
CA GLU A 202 6.69 12.05 -1.16
C GLU A 202 8.07 11.55 -0.72
N LEU A 203 8.30 11.46 0.60
CA LEU A 203 9.55 10.96 1.18
C LEU A 203 9.68 9.45 1.04
N LEU A 204 8.58 8.70 1.12
CA LEU A 204 8.60 7.24 0.99
C LEU A 204 8.79 6.79 -0.46
N THR A 205 8.25 7.54 -1.43
CA THR A 205 8.47 7.31 -2.87
C THR A 205 9.84 7.79 -3.34
N HIS A 206 10.60 8.47 -2.49
CA HIS A 206 11.92 8.99 -2.82
C HIS A 206 12.88 7.88 -3.30
N PRO A 207 13.70 8.11 -4.34
CA PRO A 207 14.63 7.11 -4.88
C PRO A 207 15.57 6.49 -3.84
N LEU A 208 16.01 7.26 -2.83
CA LEU A 208 16.85 6.74 -1.74
C LEU A 208 16.08 5.73 -0.87
N CYS A 209 14.84 6.04 -0.49
CA CYS A 209 14.02 5.18 0.37
C CYS A 209 13.61 3.90 -0.35
N THR A 210 13.29 4.00 -1.64
CA THR A 210 12.99 2.83 -2.47
C THR A 210 14.23 1.96 -2.70
N ALA A 211 15.39 2.55 -3.01
CA ALA A 211 16.67 1.86 -3.10
C ALA A 211 17.06 1.17 -1.79
N TYR A 212 16.81 1.85 -0.66
CA TYR A 212 17.05 1.33 0.68
C TYR A 212 16.22 0.09 1.00
N LEU A 213 14.90 0.16 0.77
CA LEU A 213 13.99 -0.97 0.95
C LEU A 213 14.32 -2.12 0.00
N GLN A 214 14.62 -1.79 -1.26
CA GLN A 214 15.05 -2.79 -2.25
C GLN A 214 16.34 -3.48 -1.82
N ARG A 215 17.31 -2.74 -1.27
CA ARG A 215 18.57 -3.32 -0.78
C ARG A 215 18.31 -4.28 0.37
N LYS A 216 17.58 -3.89 1.40
CA LYS A 216 17.21 -4.78 2.52
C LYS A 216 16.44 -6.01 2.03
N TRP A 217 15.50 -5.80 1.11
CA TRP A 217 14.75 -6.89 0.50
C TRP A 217 15.65 -7.88 -0.24
N GLN A 218 16.61 -7.43 -1.04
CA GLN A 218 17.53 -8.32 -1.75
C GLN A 218 18.54 -9.02 -0.82
N THR A 219 18.91 -8.38 0.30
CA THR A 219 19.87 -8.96 1.24
C THR A 219 19.26 -10.13 2.03
N TYR A 220 18.07 -9.96 2.61
CA TYR A 220 17.46 -11.01 3.44
C TYR A 220 15.95 -11.20 3.18
N GLY A 221 15.21 -10.12 2.93
CA GLY A 221 13.74 -10.19 2.86
C GLY A 221 13.23 -11.19 1.82
N ARG A 222 13.80 -11.18 0.62
CA ARG A 222 13.45 -12.11 -0.46
C ARG A 222 13.69 -13.56 -0.08
N TRP A 223 14.81 -13.87 0.58
CA TRP A 223 15.16 -15.24 0.94
C TRP A 223 14.29 -15.77 2.06
N ILE A 224 14.00 -14.96 3.09
CA ILE A 224 13.10 -15.32 4.19
C ILE A 224 11.67 -15.54 3.65
N GLN A 225 11.19 -14.64 2.80
CA GLN A 225 9.86 -14.75 2.23
C GLN A 225 9.77 -15.96 1.28
N LEU A 226 10.79 -16.21 0.47
CA LEU A 226 10.84 -17.38 -0.40
C LEU A 226 10.90 -18.68 0.39
N SER A 227 11.68 -18.75 1.49
CA SER A 227 11.73 -19.95 2.33
C SER A 227 10.40 -20.22 3.04
N ALA A 228 9.73 -19.18 3.54
CA ALA A 228 8.42 -19.32 4.17
C ALA A 228 7.36 -19.79 3.15
N THR A 229 7.36 -19.20 1.96
CA THR A 229 6.44 -19.58 0.87
C THR A 229 6.73 -21.00 0.39
N ALA A 230 8.00 -21.40 0.28
CA ALA A 230 8.40 -22.75 -0.11
C ALA A 230 7.99 -23.79 0.92
N TYR A 231 8.20 -23.52 2.22
CA TYR A 231 7.73 -24.38 3.30
C TYR A 231 6.21 -24.61 3.22
N TYR A 232 5.45 -23.54 3.06
CA TYR A 232 4.00 -23.65 2.96
C TYR A 232 3.55 -24.32 1.65
N ALA A 233 4.23 -24.08 0.53
CA ALA A 233 3.94 -24.76 -0.74
C ALA A 233 4.15 -26.27 -0.64
N ILE A 234 5.19 -26.73 0.07
CA ILE A 234 5.41 -28.16 0.35
C ILE A 234 4.25 -28.72 1.18
N LEU A 235 3.83 -28.01 2.23
CA LEU A 235 2.68 -28.41 3.05
C LEU A 235 1.38 -28.45 2.22
N LEU A 236 1.16 -27.46 1.35
CA LEU A 236 -0.01 -27.36 0.48
C LEU A 236 -0.07 -28.51 -0.53
N VAL A 237 1.06 -28.86 -1.15
CA VAL A 237 1.16 -30.00 -2.06
C VAL A 237 0.89 -31.30 -1.30
N ALA A 238 1.43 -31.45 -0.08
CA ALA A 238 1.17 -32.62 0.76
C ALA A 238 -0.32 -32.75 1.09
N ILE A 239 -0.97 -31.69 1.57
CA ILE A 239 -2.42 -31.67 1.87
C ILE A 239 -3.24 -32.00 0.61
N THR A 240 -2.91 -31.36 -0.53
CA THR A 240 -3.62 -31.59 -1.79
C THR A 240 -3.47 -33.03 -2.27
N SER A 241 -2.27 -33.61 -2.17
CA SER A 241 -2.01 -35.00 -2.53
C SER A 241 -2.76 -35.99 -1.64
N LEU A 242 -2.87 -35.68 -0.34
CA LEU A 242 -3.59 -36.50 0.62
C LEU A 242 -5.10 -36.49 0.33
N VAL A 243 -5.70 -35.30 0.19
CA VAL A 243 -7.15 -35.14 -0.04
C VAL A 243 -7.58 -35.73 -1.39
N LEU A 244 -6.82 -35.47 -2.48
CA LEU A 244 -7.09 -36.08 -3.79
C LEU A 244 -6.88 -37.60 -3.78
N GLY A 245 -5.95 -38.10 -2.95
CA GLY A 245 -5.75 -39.53 -2.75
C GLY A 245 -6.94 -40.24 -2.14
N HIS A 246 -7.70 -39.54 -1.29
CA HIS A 246 -8.88 -40.04 -0.58
C HIS A 246 -10.22 -39.65 -1.24
N SER A 247 -10.23 -38.96 -2.38
CA SER A 247 -11.48 -38.49 -2.99
C SER A 247 -12.36 -39.67 -3.42
N PRO A 248 -13.63 -39.75 -2.99
CA PRO A 248 -14.52 -40.84 -3.34
C PRO A 248 -15.02 -40.66 -4.77
N ILE A 249 -14.49 -41.44 -5.72
CA ILE A 249 -15.14 -41.59 -7.03
C ILE A 249 -16.25 -42.63 -6.87
N ARG A 250 -17.39 -42.20 -6.31
CA ARG A 250 -18.78 -42.61 -6.57
C ARG A 250 -19.66 -42.38 -5.34
N HIS A 251 -20.68 -41.54 -5.50
CA HIS A 251 -21.90 -41.65 -4.71
C HIS A 251 -22.46 -43.06 -4.91
N VAL A 252 -22.47 -43.89 -3.86
CA VAL A 252 -23.21 -45.14 -3.83
C VAL A 252 -24.27 -44.95 -2.75
N GLU A 253 -25.53 -44.93 -3.16
CA GLU A 253 -26.69 -44.59 -2.31
C GLU A 253 -27.05 -45.68 -1.29
N ALA A 254 -26.33 -46.81 -1.24
CA ALA A 254 -26.57 -47.91 -0.32
C ALA A 254 -25.27 -48.37 0.35
N TRP A 255 -25.18 -48.17 1.67
CA TRP A 255 -24.01 -48.48 2.50
C TRP A 255 -23.69 -49.98 2.55
N ASP A 256 -24.70 -50.84 2.38
CA ASP A 256 -24.57 -52.30 2.48
C ASP A 256 -23.83 -52.97 1.30
N LYS A 257 -23.43 -52.20 0.27
CA LYS A 257 -22.65 -52.71 -0.88
C LYS A 257 -21.26 -52.06 -1.01
N LEU A 258 -20.83 -51.26 -0.04
CA LEU A 258 -19.63 -50.42 -0.14
C LEU A 258 -18.34 -51.07 0.38
N GLU A 259 -18.41 -52.04 1.30
CA GLU A 259 -17.23 -52.77 1.79
C GLU A 259 -16.34 -53.33 0.65
N PRO A 260 -16.87 -54.05 -0.36
CA PRO A 260 -16.04 -54.61 -1.43
C PRO A 260 -15.51 -53.58 -2.44
N CYS A 261 -16.03 -52.36 -2.49
CA CYS A 261 -15.53 -51.30 -3.37
C CYS A 261 -14.43 -50.45 -2.71
N LEU A 262 -14.49 -50.26 -1.39
CA LEU A 262 -13.45 -49.57 -0.62
C LEU A 262 -12.14 -50.38 -0.63
N ASP A 263 -12.25 -51.71 -0.52
CA ASP A 263 -11.13 -52.65 -0.61
C ASP A 263 -10.47 -52.71 -2.00
N LEU A 264 -11.23 -52.45 -3.08
CA LEU A 264 -10.72 -52.49 -4.45
C LEU A 264 -9.82 -51.26 -4.79
N PHE A 265 -10.05 -50.11 -4.16
CA PHE A 265 -9.23 -48.91 -4.36
C PHE A 265 -8.02 -48.82 -3.41
N TYR A 266 -8.06 -49.52 -2.28
CA TYR A 266 -7.00 -49.63 -1.27
C TYR A 266 -6.03 -50.80 -1.49
N GLN A 267 -6.11 -51.48 -2.64
CA GLN A 267 -5.54 -52.83 -2.78
C GLN A 267 -4.02 -52.90 -2.99
N THR A 268 -3.32 -51.80 -3.27
CA THR A 268 -1.84 -51.81 -3.25
C THR A 268 -1.34 -51.34 -1.89
N GLN A 269 -0.82 -52.27 -1.09
CA GLN A 269 -0.21 -52.02 0.23
C GLN A 269 0.81 -50.86 0.22
N THR A 270 1.50 -50.65 -0.89
CA THR A 270 2.38 -49.49 -1.16
C THR A 270 1.66 -48.14 -1.06
N ARG A 271 0.47 -47.99 -1.67
CA ARG A 271 -0.30 -46.73 -1.67
C ARG A 271 -0.78 -46.35 -0.26
N ARG A 272 -1.16 -47.34 0.57
CA ARG A 272 -1.54 -47.13 1.98
C ARG A 272 -0.36 -46.63 2.82
N TYR A 273 0.82 -47.21 2.66
CA TYR A 273 2.03 -46.73 3.34
C TYR A 273 2.42 -45.32 2.90
N VAL A 274 2.32 -45.00 1.60
CA VAL A 274 2.61 -43.66 1.07
C VAL A 274 1.69 -42.60 1.67
N PHE A 275 0.36 -42.84 1.71
CA PHE A 275 -0.57 -41.87 2.30
C PHE A 275 -0.43 -41.75 3.82
N SER A 276 -0.17 -42.86 4.52
CA SER A 276 0.10 -42.83 5.96
C SER A 276 1.39 -42.02 6.28
N ALA A 277 2.44 -42.16 5.45
CA ALA A 277 3.66 -41.37 5.57
C ALA A 277 3.43 -39.88 5.30
N ILE A 278 2.64 -39.52 4.28
CA ILE A 278 2.26 -38.13 3.99
C ILE A 278 1.44 -37.53 5.14
N ALA A 279 0.47 -38.28 5.68
CA ALA A 279 -0.34 -37.84 6.81
C ALA A 279 0.50 -37.65 8.08
N LEU A 280 1.45 -38.54 8.36
CA LEU A 280 2.39 -38.39 9.48
C LEU A 280 3.27 -37.14 9.29
N PHE A 281 3.76 -36.91 8.07
CA PHE A 281 4.54 -35.72 7.75
C PHE A 281 3.75 -34.42 8.00
N ILE A 282 2.50 -34.36 7.53
CA ILE A 282 1.60 -33.21 7.78
C ILE A 282 1.34 -33.05 9.28
N LEU A 283 1.07 -34.14 10.00
CA LEU A 283 0.82 -34.11 11.44
C LEU A 283 1.99 -33.52 12.23
N VAL A 284 3.23 -33.96 11.93
CA VAL A 284 4.44 -33.44 12.58
C VAL A 284 4.63 -31.95 12.29
N LEU A 285 4.50 -31.53 11.03
CA LEU A 285 4.68 -30.14 10.65
C LEU A 285 3.62 -29.21 11.25
N THR A 286 2.35 -29.62 11.22
CA THR A 286 1.26 -28.83 11.79
C THR A 286 1.33 -28.77 13.32
N ALA A 287 1.79 -29.83 13.99
CA ALA A 287 2.05 -29.81 15.43
C ALA A 287 3.18 -28.83 15.81
N LEU A 288 4.30 -28.82 15.06
CA LEU A 288 5.38 -27.86 15.27
C LEU A 288 4.91 -26.42 15.03
N ASP A 289 4.14 -26.18 13.97
CA ASP A 289 3.61 -24.85 13.67
C ASP A 289 2.60 -24.38 14.72
N LEU A 290 1.77 -25.29 15.25
CA LEU A 290 0.87 -25.00 16.36
C LEU A 290 1.65 -24.62 17.62
N LEU A 291 2.77 -25.28 17.95
CA LEU A 291 3.62 -24.91 19.08
C LEU A 291 4.19 -23.49 18.92
N VAL A 292 4.65 -23.13 17.72
CA VAL A 292 5.13 -21.77 17.42
C VAL A 292 4.01 -20.74 17.56
N LYS A 293 2.82 -21.03 17.04
CA LYS A 293 1.64 -20.14 17.16
C LYS A 293 1.17 -20.00 18.61
N MET A 294 1.19 -21.07 19.40
CA MET A 294 0.91 -21.02 20.83
C MET A 294 1.92 -20.15 21.58
N TRP A 295 3.21 -20.24 21.24
CA TRP A 295 4.22 -19.34 21.79
C TRP A 295 3.97 -17.88 21.42
N GLN A 296 3.59 -17.60 20.18
CA GLN A 296 3.22 -16.25 19.72
C GLN A 296 1.98 -15.74 20.46
N LEU A 297 0.96 -16.58 20.65
CA LEU A 297 -0.25 -16.25 21.39
C LEU A 297 0.05 -15.88 22.85
N VAL A 298 0.95 -16.61 23.53
CA VAL A 298 1.37 -16.27 24.90
C VAL A 298 2.12 -14.93 24.94
N THR A 299 2.93 -14.64 23.92
CA THR A 299 3.72 -13.40 23.85
C THR A 299 2.86 -12.17 23.55
N GLN A 300 1.93 -12.28 22.59
CA GLN A 300 1.10 -11.18 22.08
C GLN A 300 -0.29 -11.09 22.75
N ARG A 301 -0.67 -12.09 23.56
CA ARG A 301 -1.95 -12.16 24.30
C ARG A 301 -3.16 -11.94 23.38
N LEU A 302 -4.07 -11.06 23.77
CA LEU A 302 -5.31 -10.76 23.03
C LEU A 302 -5.07 -9.96 21.74
N GLU A 303 -3.90 -9.34 21.58
CA GLU A 303 -3.59 -8.57 20.37
C GLU A 303 -3.40 -9.50 19.15
N TYR A 304 -2.98 -10.74 19.39
CA TYR A 304 -2.85 -11.78 18.35
C TYR A 304 -4.14 -12.03 17.57
N PHE A 305 -5.29 -12.02 18.26
CA PHE A 305 -6.61 -12.30 17.66
C PHE A 305 -7.22 -11.12 16.92
N LYS A 306 -6.57 -9.94 16.94
CA LYS A 306 -7.06 -8.78 16.21
C LYS A 306 -6.87 -8.92 14.70
N ASP A 307 -5.88 -9.69 14.28
CA ASP A 307 -5.60 -9.98 12.88
C ASP A 307 -6.34 -11.25 12.42
N TRP A 308 -7.22 -11.10 11.43
CA TRP A 308 -7.99 -12.23 10.86
C TRP A 308 -7.11 -13.34 10.26
N ASN A 309 -5.94 -12.99 9.72
CA ASN A 309 -5.01 -13.95 9.15
C ASN A 309 -4.52 -14.97 10.20
N ASN A 310 -4.26 -14.49 11.42
CA ASN A 310 -3.79 -15.35 12.52
C ASN A 310 -4.86 -16.36 12.94
N TYR A 311 -6.13 -15.93 12.95
CA TYR A 311 -7.26 -16.81 13.20
C TYR A 311 -7.39 -17.92 12.15
N LEU A 312 -7.34 -17.54 10.87
CA LEU A 312 -7.45 -18.49 9.75
C LEU A 312 -6.28 -19.50 9.74
N GLU A 313 -5.07 -19.04 10.05
CA GLU A 313 -3.88 -19.88 10.20
C GLU A 313 -3.96 -20.86 11.39
N PHE A 314 -4.57 -20.46 12.50
CA PHE A 314 -4.79 -21.35 13.65
C PHE A 314 -5.88 -22.40 13.34
N LEU A 315 -7.00 -21.95 12.75
CA LEU A 315 -8.10 -22.81 12.35
C LEU A 315 -7.65 -23.87 11.33
N LEU A 316 -6.89 -23.46 10.31
CA LEU A 316 -6.34 -24.37 9.31
C LEU A 316 -5.45 -25.43 9.94
N ASN A 317 -4.55 -25.05 10.85
CA ASN A 317 -3.67 -26.01 11.53
C ASN A 317 -4.45 -27.00 12.37
N ALA A 318 -5.46 -26.54 13.12
CA ALA A 318 -6.30 -27.42 13.93
C ALA A 318 -7.02 -28.44 13.05
N LEU A 319 -7.70 -27.99 11.98
CA LEU A 319 -8.44 -28.87 11.07
C LEU A 319 -7.52 -29.83 10.30
N ALA A 320 -6.35 -29.36 9.83
CA ALA A 320 -5.38 -30.20 9.14
C ALA A 320 -4.76 -31.26 10.07
N MET A 321 -4.53 -30.92 11.34
CA MET A 321 -4.08 -31.87 12.36
C MET A 321 -5.15 -32.92 12.65
N THR A 322 -6.42 -32.52 12.82
CA THR A 322 -7.53 -33.45 13.03
C THR A 322 -7.72 -34.38 11.84
N TYR A 323 -7.69 -33.85 10.61
CA TYR A 323 -7.79 -34.64 9.39
C TYR A 323 -6.66 -35.67 9.29
N SER A 324 -5.41 -35.23 9.47
CA SER A 324 -4.25 -36.13 9.40
C SER A 324 -4.29 -37.21 10.49
N ALA A 325 -4.65 -36.86 11.72
CA ALA A 325 -4.78 -37.83 12.81
C ALA A 325 -5.85 -38.89 12.52
N LEU A 326 -6.98 -38.48 11.94
CA LEU A 326 -8.06 -39.39 11.56
C LEU A 326 -7.66 -40.32 10.42
N THR A 327 -6.84 -39.83 9.47
CA THR A 327 -6.23 -40.66 8.43
C THR A 327 -5.33 -41.76 9.01
N LEU A 328 -4.51 -41.45 10.02
CA LEU A 328 -3.65 -42.44 10.69
C LEU A 328 -4.46 -43.45 11.50
N ALA A 329 -5.55 -42.99 12.14
CA ALA A 329 -6.47 -43.84 12.89
C ALA A 329 -7.35 -44.73 11.99
N GLN A 330 -7.28 -44.55 10.66
CA GLN A 330 -8.05 -45.29 9.66
C GLN A 330 -9.57 -45.20 9.83
N HIS A 331 -10.06 -44.12 10.44
CA HIS A 331 -11.49 -43.87 10.57
C HIS A 331 -11.99 -43.22 9.28
N VAL A 332 -12.77 -43.96 8.48
CA VAL A 332 -13.26 -43.51 7.18
C VAL A 332 -14.78 -43.32 7.25
N ASP A 333 -15.20 -42.16 7.76
CA ASP A 333 -16.61 -41.77 7.80
C ASP A 333 -16.94 -40.80 6.66
N HIS A 334 -18.21 -40.65 6.31
CA HIS A 334 -18.63 -39.67 5.29
C HIS A 334 -18.20 -38.23 5.65
N HIS A 335 -18.25 -37.89 6.94
CA HIS A 335 -17.81 -36.59 7.46
C HIS A 335 -16.30 -36.34 7.31
N TYR A 336 -15.48 -37.39 7.27
CA TYR A 336 -14.02 -37.27 7.08
C TYR A 336 -13.66 -36.71 5.70
N VAL A 337 -14.35 -37.16 4.65
CA VAL A 337 -14.14 -36.63 3.28
C VAL A 337 -14.54 -35.16 3.22
N GLY A 338 -15.67 -34.78 3.84
CA GLY A 338 -16.10 -33.39 3.94
C GLY A 338 -15.07 -32.51 4.65
N LEU A 339 -14.51 -32.97 5.76
CA LEU A 339 -13.43 -32.29 6.48
C LEU A 339 -12.20 -32.07 5.59
N GLY A 340 -11.81 -33.08 4.79
CA GLY A 340 -10.71 -32.97 3.84
C GLY A 340 -10.92 -31.88 2.78
N VAL A 341 -12.13 -31.74 2.25
CA VAL A 341 -12.48 -30.69 1.28
C VAL A 341 -12.39 -29.30 1.90
N ILE A 342 -12.87 -29.13 3.14
CA ILE A 342 -12.77 -27.85 3.86
C ILE A 342 -11.31 -27.48 4.11
N VAL A 343 -10.49 -28.44 4.56
CA VAL A 343 -9.05 -28.24 4.76
C VAL A 343 -8.36 -27.86 3.45
N LEU A 344 -8.69 -28.52 2.34
CA LEU A 344 -8.14 -28.19 1.02
C LEU A 344 -8.47 -26.76 0.61
N PHE A 345 -9.75 -26.37 0.69
CA PHE A 345 -10.19 -25.02 0.32
C PHE A 345 -9.51 -23.95 1.19
N LEU A 346 -9.50 -24.13 2.52
CA LEU A 346 -8.85 -23.20 3.43
C LEU A 346 -7.33 -23.14 3.22
N ALA A 347 -6.68 -24.25 2.88
CA ALA A 347 -5.24 -24.29 2.61
C ALA A 347 -4.87 -23.46 1.37
N TRP A 348 -5.63 -23.57 0.28
CA TRP A 348 -5.45 -22.76 -0.94
C TRP A 348 -5.81 -21.29 -0.72
N PHE A 349 -6.87 -21.00 0.05
CA PHE A 349 -7.21 -19.63 0.40
C PHE A 349 -6.12 -18.97 1.25
N ASN A 350 -5.57 -19.68 2.24
CA ASN A 350 -4.46 -19.19 3.05
C ASN A 350 -3.17 -19.01 2.23
N PHE A 351 -2.94 -19.84 1.20
CA PHE A 351 -1.86 -19.61 0.24
C PHE A 351 -1.99 -18.25 -0.47
N LEU A 352 -3.20 -17.91 -0.91
CA LEU A 352 -3.48 -16.61 -1.53
C LEU A 352 -3.16 -15.45 -0.58
N LEU A 353 -3.46 -15.57 0.72
CA LEU A 353 -3.09 -14.56 1.73
C LEU A 353 -1.58 -14.41 1.89
N GLN A 354 -0.80 -15.49 1.80
CA GLN A 354 0.66 -15.40 1.85
C GLN A 354 1.26 -14.68 0.65
N MET A 355 0.61 -14.77 -0.51
CA MET A 355 1.03 -14.05 -1.72
C MET A 355 0.90 -12.52 -1.59
N MET A 356 0.14 -12.02 -0.59
CA MET A 356 0.04 -10.60 -0.23
C MET A 356 1.41 -9.94 0.04
N ARG A 357 2.40 -10.72 0.49
CA ARG A 357 3.72 -10.20 0.88
C ARG A 357 4.65 -9.93 -0.30
N PHE A 358 4.31 -10.37 -1.51
CA PHE A 358 5.08 -10.06 -2.71
C PHE A 358 4.64 -8.73 -3.30
N ASN A 359 5.58 -7.84 -3.62
CA ASN A 359 5.26 -6.48 -4.09
C ASN A 359 4.41 -6.43 -5.38
N HIS A 360 4.59 -7.38 -6.30
CA HIS A 360 3.82 -7.39 -7.56
C HIS A 360 2.45 -8.04 -7.44
N ILE A 361 2.37 -9.21 -6.79
CA ILE A 361 1.13 -9.99 -6.69
C ILE A 361 0.27 -9.47 -5.53
N GLY A 362 0.90 -8.96 -4.48
CA GLY A 362 0.25 -8.55 -3.25
C GLY A 362 -0.70 -7.37 -3.42
N ILE A 363 -0.45 -6.46 -4.37
CA ILE A 363 -1.38 -5.37 -4.71
C ILE A 363 -2.74 -5.95 -5.11
N TYR A 364 -2.75 -6.95 -6.00
CA TYR A 364 -3.99 -7.58 -6.48
C TYR A 364 -4.72 -8.33 -5.36
N VAL A 365 -3.98 -9.02 -4.48
CA VAL A 365 -4.57 -9.73 -3.34
C VAL A 365 -5.21 -8.74 -2.34
N VAL A 366 -4.53 -7.64 -2.01
CA VAL A 366 -5.08 -6.59 -1.13
C VAL A 366 -6.32 -5.95 -1.77
N MET A 367 -6.28 -5.68 -3.07
CA MET A 367 -7.43 -5.15 -3.79
C MET A 367 -8.61 -6.13 -3.77
N PHE A 368 -8.37 -7.40 -4.06
CA PHE A 368 -9.40 -8.45 -4.00
C PHE A 368 -10.04 -8.54 -2.62
N LEU A 369 -9.26 -8.58 -1.55
CA LEU A 369 -9.79 -8.65 -0.18
C LEU A 369 -10.59 -7.39 0.17
N HIS A 370 -10.16 -6.22 -0.28
CA HIS A 370 -10.90 -4.99 -0.02
C HIS A 370 -12.24 -5.00 -0.75
N VAL A 371 -12.24 -5.30 -2.05
CA VAL A 371 -13.46 -5.43 -2.87
C VAL A 371 -14.39 -6.49 -2.29
N PHE A 372 -13.85 -7.64 -1.86
CA PHE A 372 -14.63 -8.67 -1.20
C PHE A 372 -15.33 -8.14 0.06
N THR A 373 -14.62 -7.38 0.91
CA THR A 373 -15.23 -6.79 2.10
C THR A 373 -16.28 -5.73 1.77
N THR A 374 -16.10 -4.94 0.71
CA THR A 374 -17.05 -3.89 0.33
C THR A 374 -18.30 -4.48 -0.30
N VAL A 375 -18.14 -5.46 -1.19
CA VAL A 375 -19.25 -6.25 -1.76
C VAL A 375 -19.99 -7.00 -0.66
N ALA A 376 -19.30 -7.65 0.28
CA ALA A 376 -19.96 -8.36 1.38
C ALA A 376 -20.81 -7.43 2.27
N LYS A 377 -20.28 -6.24 2.60
CA LYS A 377 -21.04 -5.22 3.35
C LYS A 377 -22.27 -4.74 2.58
N CYS A 378 -22.13 -4.52 1.28
CA CYS A 378 -23.24 -4.12 0.43
C CYS A 378 -24.29 -5.22 0.33
N LEU A 379 -23.87 -6.47 0.14
CA LEU A 379 -24.76 -7.63 0.05
C LEU A 379 -25.59 -7.79 1.34
N VAL A 380 -25.02 -7.54 2.52
CA VAL A 380 -25.78 -7.56 3.78
C VAL A 380 -26.93 -6.55 3.77
N VAL A 381 -26.72 -5.33 3.26
CA VAL A 381 -27.77 -4.31 3.14
C VAL A 381 -28.85 -4.73 2.13
N PHE A 382 -28.43 -5.23 0.97
CA PHE A 382 -29.34 -5.66 -0.09
C PHE A 382 -29.98 -7.03 0.14
N SER A 383 -29.53 -7.77 1.16
CA SER A 383 -30.08 -9.08 1.52
C SER A 383 -31.56 -9.02 1.85
N VAL A 384 -32.06 -7.90 2.39
CA VAL A 384 -33.49 -7.69 2.69
C VAL A 384 -34.34 -7.78 1.42
N VAL A 385 -33.89 -7.12 0.35
CA VAL A 385 -34.57 -7.11 -0.95
C VAL A 385 -34.58 -8.53 -1.53
N PHE A 386 -33.43 -9.19 -1.49
CA PHE A 386 -33.28 -10.56 -1.96
C PHE A 386 -34.18 -11.54 -1.18
N ILE A 387 -34.21 -11.47 0.15
CA ILE A 387 -35.05 -12.32 1.01
C ILE A 387 -36.54 -12.08 0.71
N ALA A 388 -36.95 -10.82 0.48
CA ALA A 388 -38.32 -10.50 0.13
C ALA A 388 -38.78 -11.16 -1.18
N PHE A 389 -37.94 -11.12 -2.22
CA PHE A 389 -38.21 -11.83 -3.48
C PHE A 389 -38.16 -13.35 -3.32
N ALA A 390 -37.21 -13.89 -2.54
CA ALA A 390 -37.11 -15.33 -2.28
C ALA A 390 -38.34 -15.90 -1.57
N LEU A 391 -38.89 -15.16 -0.59
CA LEU A 391 -40.13 -15.53 0.08
C LEU A 391 -41.34 -15.40 -0.86
N SER A 392 -41.38 -14.35 -1.69
CA SER A 392 -42.44 -14.17 -2.68
C SER A 392 -42.45 -15.30 -3.71
N PHE A 393 -41.28 -15.68 -4.23
CA PHE A 393 -41.12 -16.79 -5.17
C PHE A 393 -41.38 -18.15 -4.53
N HIS A 394 -41.02 -18.35 -3.26
CA HIS A 394 -41.39 -19.56 -2.52
C HIS A 394 -42.91 -19.76 -2.48
N VAL A 395 -43.68 -18.68 -2.33
CA VAL A 395 -45.16 -18.73 -2.34
C VAL A 395 -45.71 -18.89 -3.76
N LEU A 396 -45.20 -18.12 -4.72
CA LEU A 396 -45.73 -18.06 -6.10
C LEU A 396 -45.42 -19.31 -6.92
N PHE A 397 -44.26 -19.94 -6.69
CA PHE A 397 -43.83 -21.17 -7.39
C PHE A 397 -44.07 -22.43 -6.55
N ARG A 398 -44.83 -22.34 -5.45
CA ARG A 398 -45.22 -23.53 -4.69
C ARG A 398 -46.15 -24.39 -5.51
N VAL A 399 -45.81 -25.66 -5.65
CA VAL A 399 -46.58 -26.65 -6.41
C VAL A 399 -47.14 -27.63 -5.39
N PRO A 400 -48.41 -28.05 -5.50
CA PRO A 400 -48.94 -29.11 -4.64
C PRO A 400 -48.12 -30.40 -4.77
N GLN A 401 -47.78 -31.03 -3.64
CA GLN A 401 -47.06 -32.30 -3.64
C GLN A 401 -48.00 -33.45 -4.02
N TYR A 402 -47.93 -33.89 -5.27
CA TYR A 402 -48.78 -34.96 -5.82
C TYR A 402 -48.64 -36.33 -5.10
N LYS A 403 -47.57 -36.57 -4.33
CA LYS A 403 -47.36 -37.82 -3.57
C LYS A 403 -48.33 -38.02 -2.41
N GLU A 404 -48.93 -36.95 -1.88
CA GLU A 404 -50.00 -37.07 -0.89
C GLU A 404 -51.36 -37.30 -1.57
N PHE A 405 -51.55 -36.74 -2.77
CA PHE A 405 -52.75 -36.92 -3.60
C PHE A 405 -52.94 -38.35 -4.12
N SER A 406 -51.85 -39.05 -4.46
CA SER A 406 -51.93 -40.44 -4.94
C SER A 406 -52.36 -41.45 -3.86
N LYS A 407 -52.43 -41.03 -2.58
CA LYS A 407 -52.92 -41.85 -1.47
C LYS A 407 -54.41 -41.66 -1.18
N LEU A 408 -55.05 -40.65 -1.75
CA LEU A 408 -56.48 -40.40 -1.56
C LEU A 408 -57.32 -41.36 -2.42
N THR A 409 -58.39 -41.88 -1.84
CA THR A 409 -59.37 -42.72 -2.52
C THR A 409 -60.19 -41.89 -3.53
N LYS A 410 -60.72 -42.52 -4.59
CA LYS A 410 -61.47 -41.83 -5.68
C LYS A 410 -62.62 -40.93 -5.18
N GLU A 411 -63.22 -41.24 -4.03
CA GLU A 411 -64.31 -40.45 -3.42
C GLU A 411 -63.81 -39.14 -2.80
N GLU A 412 -62.61 -39.12 -2.24
CA GLU A 412 -61.98 -37.93 -1.64
C GLU A 412 -61.33 -37.02 -2.69
N LEU A 413 -61.13 -37.52 -3.92
CA LEU A 413 -60.51 -36.79 -5.03
C LEU A 413 -61.47 -35.77 -5.67
N SER A 414 -62.78 -36.03 -5.65
CA SER A 414 -63.78 -35.18 -6.31
C SER A 414 -63.91 -33.75 -5.77
N PRO A 415 -63.89 -33.47 -4.44
CA PRO A 415 -63.95 -32.09 -3.94
C PRO A 415 -62.63 -31.33 -4.15
N VAL A 416 -61.49 -32.03 -4.17
CA VAL A 416 -60.16 -31.41 -4.23
C VAL A 416 -59.70 -31.17 -5.69
N ALA A 417 -60.22 -31.93 -6.65
CA ALA A 417 -59.99 -31.70 -8.08
C ALA A 417 -60.41 -30.29 -8.53
N ASN A 418 -61.43 -29.71 -7.89
CA ASN A 418 -61.88 -28.34 -8.17
C ASN A 418 -60.97 -27.26 -7.56
N CYS A 419 -60.09 -27.60 -6.63
CA CYS A 419 -59.18 -26.66 -5.97
C CYS A 419 -57.96 -26.30 -6.85
N PHE A 420 -57.69 -27.06 -7.92
CA PHE A 420 -56.51 -26.88 -8.78
C PHE A 420 -56.92 -26.73 -10.24
N ALA A 421 -57.27 -25.49 -10.63
CA ALA A 421 -57.53 -25.00 -11.99
C ALA A 421 -58.62 -25.76 -12.83
N PRO A 422 -59.37 -25.05 -13.69
CA PRO A 422 -60.56 -25.60 -14.36
C PRO A 422 -60.27 -26.53 -15.56
N GLN A 423 -59.02 -26.82 -15.87
CA GLN A 423 -58.63 -27.67 -17.00
C GLN A 423 -58.24 -29.05 -16.50
N GLY A 424 -59.24 -29.92 -16.37
CA GLY A 424 -59.12 -31.29 -15.90
C GLY A 424 -58.10 -32.16 -16.66
N GLN A 425 -56.83 -32.06 -16.27
CA GLN A 425 -55.79 -33.04 -16.60
C GLN A 425 -55.23 -33.69 -15.32
N PHE A 426 -56.13 -34.14 -14.43
CA PHE A 426 -55.77 -35.16 -13.43
C PHE A 426 -55.70 -36.57 -14.04
N ALA A 427 -56.20 -36.75 -15.28
CA ALA A 427 -56.36 -38.07 -15.90
C ALA A 427 -55.09 -38.65 -16.56
N ALA A 428 -53.97 -37.91 -16.61
CA ALA A 428 -52.78 -38.31 -17.40
C ALA A 428 -51.56 -38.76 -16.56
N LEU A 429 -51.71 -39.00 -15.26
CA LEU A 429 -50.61 -39.44 -14.39
C LEU A 429 -50.58 -40.96 -14.12
N GLY A 430 -51.34 -41.73 -14.91
CA GLY A 430 -51.45 -43.18 -14.78
C GLY A 430 -50.53 -44.00 -15.68
N GLU A 431 -49.79 -43.41 -16.62
CA GLU A 431 -48.97 -44.20 -17.55
C GLU A 431 -47.53 -43.71 -17.65
N GLU A 432 -46.65 -44.69 -17.53
CA GLU A 432 -45.21 -44.63 -17.61
C GLU A 432 -44.74 -43.92 -18.88
N ASN A 433 -44.11 -42.74 -18.74
CA ASN A 433 -43.01 -42.33 -19.62
C ASN A 433 -42.13 -41.29 -18.93
N ASN A 434 -40.86 -41.64 -18.76
CA ASN A 434 -39.83 -40.96 -17.97
C ASN A 434 -39.31 -39.63 -18.56
N THR A 435 -40.11 -38.89 -19.34
CA THR A 435 -39.65 -37.67 -20.04
C THR A 435 -40.10 -36.34 -19.41
N TYR A 436 -40.95 -36.36 -18.38
CA TYR A 436 -41.48 -35.14 -17.75
C TYR A 436 -40.82 -34.77 -16.40
N THR A 437 -39.74 -35.43 -16.02
CA THR A 437 -39.08 -35.26 -14.71
C THR A 437 -38.10 -34.07 -14.62
N SER A 438 -37.62 -33.52 -15.73
CA SER A 438 -36.63 -32.42 -15.70
C SER A 438 -37.24 -31.06 -15.36
N VAL A 439 -38.44 -30.77 -15.86
CA VAL A 439 -39.13 -29.48 -15.68
C VAL A 439 -39.63 -29.30 -14.25
N ALA A 440 -40.00 -30.40 -13.59
CA ALA A 440 -40.37 -30.40 -12.18
C ALA A 440 -39.20 -30.05 -11.26
N LEU A 441 -37.95 -30.33 -11.64
CA LEU A 441 -36.78 -30.15 -10.79
C LEU A 441 -36.53 -28.67 -10.45
N GLU A 442 -36.77 -27.77 -11.40
CA GLU A 442 -36.54 -26.34 -11.21
C GLU A 442 -37.59 -25.68 -10.32
N LEU A 443 -38.87 -26.02 -10.50
CA LEU A 443 -39.93 -25.60 -9.56
C LEU A 443 -39.85 -26.34 -8.21
N GLN A 444 -39.19 -27.50 -8.16
CA GLN A 444 -38.95 -28.25 -6.93
C GLN A 444 -37.99 -27.50 -5.99
N SER A 445 -37.07 -26.71 -6.56
CA SER A 445 -36.17 -25.83 -5.81
C SER A 445 -36.93 -24.79 -4.98
N PHE A 446 -38.13 -24.37 -5.41
CA PHE A 446 -38.95 -23.41 -4.67
C PHE A 446 -39.85 -24.05 -3.59
N GLN A 447 -39.88 -25.38 -3.45
CA GLN A 447 -40.72 -26.06 -2.45
C GLN A 447 -40.17 -25.96 -1.02
N TYR A 448 -38.86 -25.80 -0.89
CA TYR A 448 -38.19 -25.67 0.41
C TYR A 448 -37.64 -24.26 0.54
N LEU A 449 -37.85 -23.63 1.70
CA LEU A 449 -37.41 -22.27 1.95
C LEU A 449 -35.90 -22.07 1.68
N GLY A 450 -35.06 -23.01 2.14
CA GLY A 450 -33.61 -22.95 1.93
C GLY A 450 -33.20 -23.05 0.47
N LEU A 451 -33.85 -23.92 -0.31
CA LEU A 451 -33.58 -24.06 -1.74
C LEU A 451 -34.14 -22.88 -2.56
N SER A 452 -35.25 -22.27 -2.14
CA SER A 452 -35.77 -21.05 -2.74
C SER A 452 -34.80 -19.89 -2.55
N LEU A 453 -34.28 -19.70 -1.33
CA LEU A 453 -33.23 -18.72 -1.05
C LEU A 453 -31.98 -19.00 -1.90
N PHE A 454 -31.54 -20.24 -2.01
CA PHE A 454 -30.39 -20.59 -2.85
C PHE A 454 -30.64 -20.33 -4.34
N LYS A 455 -31.81 -20.73 -4.87
CA LYS A 455 -32.16 -20.54 -6.29
C LYS A 455 -32.27 -19.05 -6.63
N THR A 456 -32.88 -18.26 -5.75
CA THR A 456 -32.95 -16.80 -5.93
C THR A 456 -31.58 -16.12 -5.86
N LEU A 457 -30.61 -16.70 -5.13
CA LEU A 457 -29.23 -16.19 -5.09
C LEU A 457 -28.50 -16.49 -6.41
N LEU A 458 -28.73 -17.67 -7.00
CA LEU A 458 -28.23 -17.99 -8.35
C LEU A 458 -28.86 -17.07 -9.41
N MET A 459 -30.17 -16.83 -9.30
CA MET A 459 -30.87 -15.88 -10.15
C MET A 459 -30.37 -14.44 -9.96
N MET A 460 -29.76 -14.09 -8.83
CA MET A 460 -29.13 -12.77 -8.64
C MET A 460 -27.85 -12.65 -9.49
N LEU A 461 -27.10 -13.73 -9.70
CA LEU A 461 -25.84 -13.75 -10.46
C LEU A 461 -26.02 -13.67 -11.98
N GLY A 462 -27.26 -13.75 -12.48
CA GLY A 462 -27.54 -13.74 -13.92
C GLY A 462 -28.07 -15.07 -14.47
N GLU A 463 -28.17 -16.12 -13.65
CA GLU A 463 -28.63 -17.44 -14.09
C GLU A 463 -30.17 -17.48 -14.14
N TYR A 464 -30.76 -17.14 -15.30
CA TYR A 464 -32.21 -17.18 -15.54
C TYR A 464 -32.64 -18.36 -16.40
N GLU A 465 -33.16 -19.40 -15.76
CA GLU A 465 -33.86 -20.48 -16.45
C GLU A 465 -35.33 -20.10 -16.69
N HIS A 466 -35.54 -19.12 -17.58
CA HIS A 466 -36.85 -18.55 -17.91
C HIS A 466 -37.78 -19.55 -18.63
N THR A 467 -37.22 -20.47 -19.42
CA THR A 467 -38.00 -21.46 -20.16
C THR A 467 -38.73 -22.43 -19.23
N ALA A 468 -37.99 -23.03 -18.29
CA ALA A 468 -38.52 -24.02 -17.37
C ALA A 468 -39.38 -23.40 -16.24
N THR A 469 -39.05 -22.18 -15.80
CA THR A 469 -39.74 -21.54 -14.66
C THR A 469 -40.99 -20.74 -15.05
N MET A 470 -41.02 -20.16 -16.25
CA MET A 470 -42.08 -19.24 -16.68
C MET A 470 -42.74 -19.63 -18.00
N VAL A 471 -41.97 -19.88 -19.06
CA VAL A 471 -42.54 -20.06 -20.42
C VAL A 471 -43.36 -21.35 -20.51
N GLU A 472 -42.82 -22.45 -20.02
CA GLU A 472 -43.47 -23.76 -20.12
C GLU A 472 -44.74 -23.87 -19.25
N PRO A 473 -44.75 -23.37 -17.99
CA PRO A 473 -45.98 -23.28 -17.20
C PRO A 473 -47.05 -22.32 -17.77
N LEU A 474 -46.68 -21.37 -18.64
CA LEU A 474 -47.60 -20.40 -19.27
C LEU A 474 -48.13 -20.86 -20.63
N THR A 475 -47.40 -21.71 -21.38
CA THR A 475 -47.71 -22.12 -22.77
C THR A 475 -48.43 -23.46 -22.91
N GLY A 476 -48.73 -24.15 -21.80
CA GLY A 476 -49.88 -25.06 -21.68
C GLY A 476 -49.72 -26.48 -22.21
N HIS A 477 -48.53 -27.09 -22.15
CA HIS A 477 -48.35 -28.51 -22.49
C HIS A 477 -47.88 -29.39 -21.31
N SER A 478 -47.80 -28.83 -20.09
CA SER A 478 -47.40 -29.52 -18.87
C SER A 478 -48.46 -29.40 -17.77
N PRO A 479 -48.64 -30.41 -16.90
CA PRO A 479 -49.67 -30.40 -15.84
C PRO A 479 -49.39 -29.42 -14.70
N LEU A 480 -48.26 -28.68 -14.73
CA LEU A 480 -47.89 -27.66 -13.76
C LEU A 480 -48.30 -26.27 -14.26
N SER A 481 -49.58 -25.91 -14.07
CA SER A 481 -50.02 -24.53 -14.26
C SER A 481 -49.68 -23.66 -13.04
N LEU A 482 -49.16 -22.45 -13.28
CA LEU A 482 -48.93 -21.46 -12.22
C LEU A 482 -50.27 -20.99 -11.66
N HIS A 483 -50.39 -20.94 -10.33
CA HIS A 483 -51.64 -20.56 -9.66
C HIS A 483 -52.02 -19.08 -9.89
N TYR A 484 -51.01 -18.20 -9.97
CA TYR A 484 -51.18 -16.75 -10.12
C TYR A 484 -50.32 -16.17 -11.27
N PRO A 485 -50.60 -16.49 -12.55
CA PRO A 485 -49.69 -16.20 -13.66
C PRO A 485 -49.39 -14.69 -13.84
N ALA A 486 -50.38 -13.82 -13.65
CA ALA A 486 -50.20 -12.36 -13.79
C ALA A 486 -49.32 -11.77 -12.67
N ILE A 487 -49.51 -12.21 -11.43
CA ILE A 487 -48.72 -11.75 -10.27
C ILE A 487 -47.30 -12.30 -10.37
N THR A 488 -47.15 -13.58 -10.74
CA THR A 488 -45.84 -14.19 -10.96
C THR A 488 -45.05 -13.47 -12.04
N LEU A 489 -45.68 -13.13 -13.18
CA LEU A 489 -45.02 -12.35 -14.24
C LEU A 489 -44.58 -10.97 -13.76
N PHE A 490 -45.43 -10.26 -13.00
CA PHE A 490 -45.08 -8.96 -12.44
C PHE A 490 -43.87 -9.04 -11.50
N PHE A 491 -43.88 -9.96 -10.53
CA PHE A 491 -42.76 -10.14 -9.60
C PHE A 491 -41.49 -10.60 -10.30
N TYR A 492 -41.62 -11.45 -11.34
CA TYR A 492 -40.50 -11.94 -12.13
C TYR A 492 -39.83 -10.82 -12.94
N VAL A 493 -40.61 -9.98 -13.63
CA VAL A 493 -40.10 -8.82 -14.36
C VAL A 493 -39.49 -7.80 -13.39
N ALA A 494 -40.17 -7.50 -12.28
CA ALA A 494 -39.66 -6.60 -11.25
C ALA A 494 -38.32 -7.09 -10.67
N PHE A 495 -38.20 -8.39 -10.44
CA PHE A 495 -36.97 -9.02 -9.98
C PHE A 495 -35.83 -8.82 -10.99
N ILE A 496 -36.04 -9.07 -12.29
CA ILE A 496 -35.03 -8.91 -13.35
C ILE A 496 -34.50 -7.47 -13.44
N PHE A 497 -35.36 -6.47 -13.27
CA PHE A 497 -34.91 -5.08 -13.26
C PHE A 497 -34.15 -4.73 -11.99
N LEU A 498 -34.66 -5.13 -10.83
CA LEU A 498 -34.18 -4.61 -9.55
C LEU A 498 -32.90 -5.32 -9.06
N VAL A 499 -32.81 -6.64 -9.19
CA VAL A 499 -31.71 -7.42 -8.62
C VAL A 499 -30.56 -7.62 -9.63
N PRO A 500 -30.80 -8.17 -10.83
CA PRO A 500 -29.74 -8.38 -11.83
C PRO A 500 -29.26 -7.13 -12.54
N ILE A 501 -30.14 -6.19 -12.85
CA ILE A 501 -29.75 -5.01 -13.64
C ILE A 501 -29.30 -3.90 -12.70
N ILE A 502 -30.16 -3.45 -11.78
CA ILE A 502 -29.84 -2.32 -10.91
C ILE A 502 -28.79 -2.72 -9.87
N LEU A 503 -29.06 -3.77 -9.08
CA LEU A 503 -28.19 -4.14 -7.98
C LEU A 503 -26.82 -4.66 -8.45
N MET A 504 -26.72 -5.50 -9.49
CA MET A 504 -25.38 -5.91 -9.97
C MET A 504 -24.57 -4.77 -10.57
N ASN A 505 -25.18 -3.89 -11.37
CA ASN A 505 -24.46 -2.73 -11.90
C ASN A 505 -24.02 -1.77 -10.79
N LEU A 506 -24.81 -1.64 -9.72
CA LEU A 506 -24.42 -0.88 -8.53
C LEU A 506 -23.24 -1.54 -7.80
N LEU A 507 -23.27 -2.86 -7.58
CA LEU A 507 -22.18 -3.60 -6.94
C LEU A 507 -20.88 -3.52 -7.76
N ILE A 508 -20.97 -3.62 -9.08
CA ILE A 508 -19.83 -3.42 -10.00
C ILE A 508 -19.31 -1.98 -9.90
N GLY A 509 -20.21 -0.99 -9.92
CA GLY A 509 -19.84 0.43 -9.81
C GLY A 509 -19.12 0.75 -8.50
N LEU A 510 -19.58 0.19 -7.38
CA LEU A 510 -18.92 0.34 -6.08
C LEU A 510 -17.56 -0.35 -6.05
N ALA A 511 -17.47 -1.58 -6.57
CA ALA A 511 -16.21 -2.31 -6.67
C ALA A 511 -15.17 -1.55 -7.52
N VAL A 512 -15.57 -1.01 -8.67
CA VAL A 512 -14.70 -0.22 -9.56
C VAL A 512 -14.27 1.10 -8.90
N GLY A 513 -15.19 1.78 -8.22
CA GLY A 513 -14.87 3.00 -7.47
C GLY A 513 -13.86 2.76 -6.35
N ASP A 514 -14.06 1.69 -5.57
CA ASP A 514 -13.16 1.30 -4.50
C ASP A 514 -11.77 0.89 -5.02
N ILE A 515 -11.71 0.21 -6.17
CA ILE A 515 -10.45 -0.24 -6.78
C ILE A 515 -9.49 0.93 -7.03
N GLU A 516 -9.96 2.06 -7.55
CA GLU A 516 -9.08 3.20 -7.86
C GLU A 516 -8.55 3.88 -6.58
N HIS A 517 -9.41 4.09 -5.58
CA HIS A 517 -9.01 4.64 -4.29
C HIS A 517 -8.05 3.69 -3.54
N VAL A 518 -8.30 2.38 -3.59
CA VAL A 518 -7.40 1.36 -3.04
C VAL A 518 -6.07 1.36 -3.78
N ARG A 519 -6.03 1.53 -5.10
CA ARG A 519 -4.76 1.57 -5.84
C ARG A 519 -3.84 2.70 -5.34
N GLN A 520 -4.38 3.89 -5.12
CA GLN A 520 -3.59 5.04 -4.65
C GLN A 520 -3.16 4.91 -3.18
N SER A 521 -4.01 4.34 -2.32
CA SER A 521 -3.70 4.14 -0.89
C SER A 521 -2.86 2.88 -0.62
N SER A 522 -2.97 1.86 -1.47
CA SER A 522 -2.27 0.57 -1.33
C SER A 522 -0.78 0.69 -1.52
N VAL A 523 -0.28 1.55 -2.41
CA VAL A 523 1.17 1.76 -2.56
C VAL A 523 1.81 2.16 -1.23
N LEU A 524 1.20 3.11 -0.52
CA LEU A 524 1.68 3.54 0.79
C LEU A 524 1.52 2.44 1.84
N ARG A 525 0.36 1.75 1.84
CA ARG A 525 0.11 0.64 2.75
C ARG A 525 1.10 -0.52 2.56
N LEU A 526 1.50 -0.81 1.32
CA LEU A 526 2.45 -1.87 0.99
C LEU A 526 3.87 -1.47 1.42
N ILE A 527 4.28 -0.22 1.17
CA ILE A 527 5.55 0.29 1.69
C ILE A 527 5.57 0.23 3.21
N SER A 528 4.48 0.63 3.87
CA SER A 528 4.31 0.55 5.33
C SER A 528 4.45 -0.90 5.83
N GLN A 529 3.69 -1.84 5.27
CA GLN A 529 3.77 -3.25 5.62
C GLN A 529 5.18 -3.82 5.39
N GLN A 530 5.83 -3.45 4.29
CA GLN A 530 7.20 -3.85 3.99
C GLN A 530 8.20 -3.30 5.03
N VAL A 531 8.05 -2.03 5.43
CA VAL A 531 8.91 -1.39 6.45
C VAL A 531 8.76 -2.08 7.79
N TYR A 532 7.53 -2.27 8.28
CA TYR A 532 7.28 -2.93 9.57
C TYR A 532 7.77 -4.37 9.55
N TRP A 533 7.48 -5.12 8.49
CA TRP A 533 7.95 -6.51 8.37
C TRP A 533 9.47 -6.58 8.35
N LEU A 534 10.15 -5.76 7.55
CA LEU A 534 11.62 -5.74 7.50
C LEU A 534 12.23 -5.37 8.85
N ALA A 535 11.61 -4.43 9.56
CA ALA A 535 12.05 -3.97 10.88
C ALA A 535 11.82 -5.03 11.97
N ASP A 536 10.74 -5.81 11.92
CA ASP A 536 10.46 -6.85 12.92
C ASP A 536 11.40 -8.06 12.79
N TRP A 537 11.89 -8.33 11.59
CA TRP A 537 12.84 -9.41 11.32
C TRP A 537 14.29 -9.04 11.64
N GLU A 538 14.67 -7.77 11.55
CA GLU A 538 16.05 -7.32 11.78
C GLU A 538 16.59 -7.64 13.19
N PRO A 539 15.81 -7.56 14.30
CA PRO A 539 16.23 -7.98 15.62
C PRO A 539 16.32 -9.50 15.76
N LYS A 540 15.45 -10.24 15.07
CA LYS A 540 15.36 -11.71 15.11
C LYS A 540 16.48 -12.38 14.33
N LEU A 541 17.07 -11.69 13.35
CA LEU A 541 18.23 -12.18 12.61
C LEU A 541 19.44 -12.31 13.53
N MET A 542 20.10 -13.46 13.45
CA MET A 542 21.32 -13.77 14.21
C MET A 542 22.33 -12.62 14.11
N SER A 543 22.94 -12.27 15.25
CA SER A 543 23.91 -11.18 15.39
C SER A 543 25.08 -11.27 14.40
N ILE A 544 25.47 -12.49 14.01
CA ILE A 544 26.55 -12.77 13.06
C ILE A 544 26.25 -12.19 11.66
N PHE A 545 24.98 -12.20 11.23
CA PHE A 545 24.61 -11.66 9.91
C PHE A 545 24.42 -10.13 9.94
N ARG A 546 24.33 -9.49 11.12
CA ARG A 546 24.07 -8.04 11.22
C ARG A 546 25.18 -7.19 10.62
N SER A 547 26.44 -7.60 10.77
CA SER A 547 27.59 -6.92 10.14
C SER A 547 27.55 -7.01 8.62
N ARG A 548 26.96 -8.07 8.06
CA ARG A 548 26.79 -8.29 6.62
C ARG A 548 25.52 -7.64 6.07
N ILE A 549 24.51 -7.43 6.91
CA ILE A 549 23.26 -6.73 6.59
C ILE A 549 23.48 -5.22 6.51
N TYR A 550 24.36 -4.68 7.36
CA TYR A 550 24.73 -3.27 7.32
C TYR A 550 25.61 -2.96 6.11
N SER A 551 25.08 -2.17 5.19
CA SER A 551 25.78 -1.71 3.99
C SER A 551 25.55 -0.21 3.88
N PRO A 552 26.50 0.65 4.30
CA PRO A 552 26.29 2.09 4.34
C PRO A 552 26.19 2.71 2.94
N HIS A 553 26.87 2.12 1.95
CA HIS A 553 26.83 2.57 0.58
C HIS A 553 26.35 1.45 -0.33
N TRP A 554 25.57 1.79 -1.35
CA TRP A 554 25.15 0.87 -2.39
C TRP A 554 25.39 1.48 -3.76
N ARG A 555 26.24 0.80 -4.56
CA ARG A 555 26.51 1.16 -5.95
C ARG A 555 25.60 0.34 -6.86
N ARG A 556 24.80 1.02 -7.66
CA ARG A 556 23.97 0.41 -8.68
C ARG A 556 24.50 0.80 -10.05
N LYS A 557 24.99 -0.18 -10.80
CA LYS A 557 25.24 -0.03 -12.24
C LYS A 557 23.89 0.06 -12.95
N CYS A 558 23.68 1.11 -13.74
CA CYS A 558 22.53 1.15 -14.62
C CYS A 558 22.77 0.18 -15.76
N LYS A 559 21.97 -0.89 -15.86
CA LYS A 559 21.99 -1.75 -17.04
C LYS A 559 21.46 -0.92 -18.20
N ARG A 560 22.20 -0.88 -19.31
CA ARG A 560 21.70 -0.37 -20.59
C ARG A 560 20.38 -1.10 -20.86
N TYR A 561 19.31 -0.36 -21.16
CA TYR A 561 18.27 -0.94 -22.02
C TYR A 561 19.01 -1.35 -23.28
N THR A 562 19.14 -2.65 -23.51
CA THR A 562 19.50 -3.14 -24.84
C THR A 562 18.50 -2.50 -25.79
N ASN A 563 18.98 -1.62 -26.67
CA ASN A 563 18.24 -1.17 -27.82
C ASN A 563 17.52 -2.39 -28.40
N ILE A 564 16.20 -2.30 -28.46
CA ILE A 564 15.37 -3.17 -29.29
C ILE A 564 15.91 -3.00 -30.70
N ARG A 565 16.73 -3.95 -31.14
CA ARG A 565 17.06 -4.15 -32.55
C ARG A 565 16.47 -5.49 -32.95
N ALA A 566 15.59 -5.42 -33.94
CA ALA A 566 15.16 -6.51 -34.82
C ALA A 566 14.41 -7.66 -34.14
N ALA A 567 13.12 -7.47 -33.90
CA ALA A 567 12.15 -8.52 -34.15
C ALA A 567 11.09 -7.91 -35.07
N GLU A 568 11.31 -8.06 -36.38
CA GLU A 568 10.20 -8.05 -37.33
C GLU A 568 9.24 -9.17 -36.92
N ILE A 569 7.95 -8.83 -36.75
CA ILE A 569 6.73 -9.63 -36.94
C ILE A 569 5.54 -8.72 -36.54
N PRO A 570 4.39 -8.81 -37.23
CA PRO A 570 3.62 -7.66 -37.69
C PRO A 570 2.64 -7.04 -36.68
N GLU A 571 2.19 -5.86 -37.07
CA GLU A 571 1.17 -4.99 -36.47
C GLU A 571 -0.09 -5.74 -35.98
N GLU A 572 -0.55 -5.41 -34.77
CA GLU A 572 -1.95 -5.06 -34.53
C GLU A 572 -2.13 -4.37 -33.15
N GLN A 573 -2.47 -3.07 -33.23
CA GLN A 573 -3.31 -2.27 -32.33
C GLN A 573 -3.33 -2.57 -30.81
N SER A 574 -2.22 -2.29 -30.11
CA SER A 574 -2.20 -2.01 -28.65
C SER A 574 -0.92 -1.29 -28.17
N SER A 575 0.10 -1.16 -29.03
CA SER A 575 1.45 -0.72 -28.68
C SER A 575 1.60 0.79 -28.39
N ASN A 576 0.74 1.66 -28.92
CA ASN A 576 0.97 3.10 -28.85
C ASN A 576 0.80 3.69 -27.45
N SER A 577 -0.15 3.21 -26.63
CA SER A 577 -0.33 3.76 -25.27
C SER A 577 0.78 3.29 -24.33
N MET A 578 1.25 2.05 -24.47
CA MET A 578 2.31 1.49 -23.63
C MET A 578 3.69 2.03 -24.04
N ALA A 579 3.95 2.22 -25.33
CA ALA A 579 5.16 2.87 -25.83
C ALA A 579 5.20 4.36 -25.44
N LEU A 580 4.08 5.07 -25.58
CA LEU A 580 3.97 6.46 -25.13
C LEU A 580 4.12 6.56 -23.61
N HIS A 581 3.51 5.66 -22.83
CA HIS A 581 3.66 5.63 -21.37
C HIS A 581 5.10 5.33 -20.95
N ASN A 582 5.80 4.45 -21.67
CA ASN A 582 7.21 4.17 -21.43
C ASN A 582 8.10 5.37 -21.76
N GLN A 583 7.84 6.06 -22.87
CA GLN A 583 8.53 7.31 -23.21
C GLN A 583 8.21 8.44 -22.24
N LEU A 584 6.96 8.53 -21.76
CA LEU A 584 6.55 9.52 -20.77
C LEU A 584 7.23 9.25 -19.41
N ASN A 585 7.36 7.99 -19.02
CA ASN A 585 8.10 7.59 -17.82
C ASN A 585 9.60 7.85 -17.96
N GLU A 586 10.16 7.66 -19.15
CA GLU A 586 11.55 8.02 -19.46
C GLU A 586 11.75 9.53 -19.36
N VAL A 587 10.94 10.33 -20.06
CA VAL A 587 10.96 11.80 -20.00
C VAL A 587 10.72 12.30 -18.57
N SER A 588 9.76 11.72 -17.85
CA SER A 588 9.51 12.04 -16.44
C SER A 588 10.72 11.74 -15.56
N GLY A 589 11.38 10.60 -15.76
CA GLY A 589 12.64 10.28 -15.09
C GLY A 589 13.78 11.25 -15.41
N HIS A 590 13.88 11.68 -16.68
CA HIS A 590 14.82 12.71 -17.11
C HIS A 590 14.53 14.07 -16.48
N VAL A 591 13.26 14.50 -16.47
CA VAL A 591 12.81 15.76 -15.87
C VAL A 591 13.05 15.74 -14.36
N LEU A 592 12.74 14.65 -13.66
CA LEU A 592 12.88 14.57 -12.20
C LEU A 592 14.35 14.62 -11.76
N VAL A 593 15.25 14.04 -12.54
CA VAL A 593 16.70 14.13 -12.29
C VAL A 593 17.20 15.52 -12.67
N MET A 594 16.79 16.05 -13.82
CA MET A 594 17.19 17.38 -14.27
C MET A 594 16.74 18.42 -13.24
N ASP A 595 15.53 18.31 -12.72
CA ASP A 595 14.97 19.12 -11.62
C ASP A 595 15.76 18.95 -10.32
N ARG A 596 16.15 17.73 -9.95
CA ARG A 596 17.05 17.50 -8.78
C ARG A 596 18.43 18.12 -8.99
N GLN A 597 19.05 17.91 -10.15
CA GLN A 597 20.35 18.48 -10.48
C GLN A 597 20.27 20.00 -10.58
N LEU A 598 19.19 20.55 -11.14
CA LEU A 598 18.89 21.97 -11.14
C LEU A 598 18.75 22.48 -9.72
N ARG A 599 18.00 21.83 -8.82
CA ARG A 599 17.94 22.26 -7.40
C ARG A 599 19.31 22.31 -6.74
N VAL A 600 20.15 21.29 -6.95
CA VAL A 600 21.51 21.24 -6.40
C VAL A 600 22.45 22.24 -7.10
N GLN A 601 22.29 22.46 -8.40
CA GLN A 601 23.09 23.40 -9.18
C GLN A 601 22.69 24.83 -8.89
N THR A 602 21.40 25.18 -8.87
CA THR A 602 20.85 26.48 -8.46
C THR A 602 21.34 26.84 -7.07
N THR A 603 21.32 25.90 -6.11
CA THR A 603 21.89 26.17 -4.78
C THR A 603 23.40 26.37 -4.80
N ARG A 604 24.14 25.66 -5.67
CA ARG A 604 25.59 25.88 -5.86
C ARG A 604 25.91 27.17 -6.62
N THR A 605 25.13 27.54 -7.62
CA THR A 605 25.33 28.75 -8.43
C THR A 605 24.91 29.98 -7.65
N GLU A 606 23.84 29.93 -6.85
CA GLU A 606 23.52 30.94 -5.84
C GLU A 606 24.72 31.14 -4.89
N ALA A 607 25.27 30.05 -4.35
CA ALA A 607 26.46 30.12 -3.49
C ALA A 607 27.72 30.64 -4.21
N ILE A 608 27.89 30.38 -5.51
CA ILE A 608 29.01 30.89 -6.32
C ILE A 608 28.82 32.37 -6.66
N ILE A 609 27.61 32.79 -7.06
CA ILE A 609 27.26 34.19 -7.35
C ILE A 609 27.46 35.04 -6.09
N GLU A 610 27.07 34.51 -4.93
CA GLU A 610 27.28 35.17 -3.65
C GLU A 610 28.77 35.25 -3.27
N LYS A 611 29.56 34.20 -3.53
CA LYS A 611 31.02 34.20 -3.34
C LYS A 611 31.76 35.14 -4.30
N LEU A 612 31.25 35.31 -5.51
CA LEU A 612 31.80 36.24 -6.51
C LEU A 612 31.44 37.71 -6.22
N ASN A 613 30.57 37.98 -5.23
CA ASN A 613 30.20 39.33 -4.79
C ASN A 613 29.70 40.23 -5.95
N VAL A 614 29.11 39.61 -6.98
CA VAL A 614 28.57 40.33 -8.14
C VAL A 614 27.20 40.86 -7.75
N LYS A 615 27.11 42.16 -7.48
CA LYS A 615 25.83 42.86 -7.37
C LYS A 615 25.11 42.73 -8.71
N THR A 616 23.97 42.05 -8.75
CA THR A 616 22.98 42.27 -9.80
C THR A 616 22.56 43.74 -9.71
N ARG A 617 22.92 44.54 -10.71
CA ARG A 617 22.30 45.85 -10.93
C ARG A 617 20.86 45.58 -11.32
N GLU A 618 19.92 45.85 -10.41
CA GLU A 618 18.54 46.11 -10.80
C GLU A 618 18.56 47.34 -11.72
N TYR A 619 18.29 47.13 -13.01
CA TYR A 619 17.90 48.22 -13.88
C TYR A 619 16.45 48.56 -13.54
N ILE A 620 16.27 49.62 -12.75
CA ILE A 620 15.01 50.35 -12.73
C ILE A 620 14.92 50.99 -14.12
N LEU A 621 13.95 50.56 -14.93
CA LEU A 621 13.58 51.30 -16.13
C LEU A 621 12.98 52.63 -15.68
N ASP A 622 13.77 53.70 -15.78
CA ASP A 622 13.24 55.06 -15.72
C ASP A 622 12.34 55.27 -16.95
N GLU A 623 11.08 55.63 -16.70
CA GLU A 623 10.15 56.14 -17.69
C GLU A 623 10.69 57.46 -18.27
N GLY A 624 11.45 57.35 -19.37
CA GLY A 624 11.90 58.47 -20.17
C GLY A 624 10.98 58.70 -21.36
N ILE A 625 10.17 59.75 -21.26
CA ILE A 625 9.39 60.36 -22.35
C ILE A 625 10.32 60.64 -23.56
N TYR A 626 9.97 60.13 -24.74
CA TYR A 626 10.54 60.59 -26.02
C TYR A 626 9.43 60.99 -26.99
N PRO A 627 9.44 62.24 -27.51
CA PRO A 627 8.62 62.63 -28.65
C PRO A 627 9.36 62.25 -29.94
N GLY A 628 8.72 61.49 -30.83
CA GLY A 628 9.39 61.00 -32.04
C GLY A 628 8.43 60.42 -33.05
N VAL A 629 7.83 61.32 -33.83
CA VAL A 629 7.02 61.12 -35.04
C VAL A 629 7.51 59.93 -35.89
N LEU A 630 6.63 58.92 -36.04
CA LEU A 630 6.75 57.85 -37.04
C LEU A 630 6.18 58.36 -38.37
N LEU A 631 7.05 58.55 -39.36
CA LEU A 631 6.70 58.75 -40.75
C LEU A 631 6.97 57.46 -41.55
N GLY A 632 5.91 56.92 -42.13
CA GLY A 632 5.90 56.34 -43.46
C GLY A 632 6.37 54.89 -43.61
N THR A 633 5.40 53.98 -43.82
CA THR A 633 5.30 53.22 -45.09
C THR A 633 3.87 52.71 -45.28
N GLU A 634 3.47 52.66 -46.54
CA GLU A 634 2.13 52.59 -47.09
C GLU A 634 1.46 51.22 -46.96
N GLY A 635 0.12 51.21 -46.91
CA GLY A 635 -0.70 50.00 -47.00
C GLY A 635 -2.19 50.32 -46.98
N VAL A 636 -2.76 50.44 -48.18
CA VAL A 636 -4.15 50.83 -48.50
C VAL A 636 -5.19 49.79 -48.05
N ALA A 637 -6.26 50.25 -47.41
CA ALA A 637 -7.69 49.83 -47.49
C ALA A 637 -8.37 50.34 -46.19
N GLY A 638 -9.32 51.27 -46.20
CA GLY A 638 -10.55 51.31 -46.98
C GLY A 638 -11.72 51.24 -45.96
N ASP A 639 -12.30 52.41 -45.70
CA ASP A 639 -13.62 52.73 -45.13
C ASP A 639 -14.38 51.70 -44.26
N PHE A 640 -14.82 52.11 -43.08
CA PHE A 640 -16.24 52.40 -42.82
C PHE A 640 -16.44 53.03 -41.43
N SER A 641 -17.06 54.21 -41.42
CA SER A 641 -17.65 54.87 -40.26
C SER A 641 -18.81 54.05 -39.68
N VAL A 642 -19.06 54.13 -38.37
CA VAL A 642 -20.33 54.61 -37.78
C VAL A 642 -20.11 54.95 -36.30
N ARG A 643 -20.54 56.16 -35.94
CA ARG A 643 -20.71 56.70 -34.59
C ARG A 643 -21.81 55.95 -33.84
N THR A 644 -21.59 55.63 -32.57
CA THR A 644 -22.13 56.36 -31.39
C THR A 644 -21.60 55.74 -30.13
#